data_AF-A0A7C1CQR3-F1
#
_entry.id   AF-A0A7C1CQR3-F1
#
_cell.length_a   1.000
_cell.length_b   1.000
_cell.length_c   1.000
_cell.angle_alpha   90.00
_cell.angle_beta   90.00
_cell.angle_gamma   90.00
#
_symmetry.space_group_name_H-M   'P 1'
#
loop_
_entity.id
_entity.type
_entity.pdbx_description
1 polymer ?
#
loop_
_entity_poly.entity_id
_entity_poly.type
_entity_poly.pdbx_seq_one_letter_code
_entity_poly.pdbx_strand_id
1 'polypeptide(L)'
;RQAVPLLRTEAPLVGTGLEHVTARNSGTVVRALRDGVVEYADSEIIRVTAKIKRGDNPFRAEEDVYTLKKYSRSNQNTCINQRPIVRKGDKVHAGDIIADGPAVDNGELALGRNILVGFMPWDGYNFEDAIVLSEELIINDVFTSIHIDVHEMESRDTKLGPEEITRDIPNVSEDALRNLDETGIVKIGAKVSPGDILVGKVTPKGETELAPEEKLLRAIFGDKAEDVRDASLYVKPGSAGVVVDVKVCSRRDKGLDAQTKKAIKKEVDAIERQYNLRIEGIRQIFEELVRDDLIGLKIVDDVYDFKSDELVFEKGKKVRAKQLNSLDYSLLARLKVEDRKTQQKLSRMVNLAAMEEAKLVAVRDAQIERLKKGDDLPPGVNKSVKVYVATKRRMSVGDKMAGRHGNKGVVARIVPVQDMPFLPDGTPLQILLNPLGVPSRMNVGQILETHLGWALKTLGLRVSSPVFNGASEHKIQEMMRKAGLPPNGKVRLRDGRTGEYLYQETTVGQIYMMKLNHLVDDKIHARAIGPYSLVTQQPLGGKAQYGGQRFGEMEVWALQAYGAAYTLQELLTIKSDDIQGRTKSYEAIVKGDMEIDPGTPESFNVLVREMQSLCLDVIKLLKAESATDADEDITED
;
A
#
# COMPACT_ATOMS: atom_id res chain seq x y z
N ARG A 1 14.35 -5.75 -2.87
CA ARG A 1 13.15 -5.81 -3.74
C ARG A 1 11.88 -6.19 -2.98
N GLN A 2 11.86 -7.28 -2.20
CA GLN A 2 10.66 -7.72 -1.45
C GLN A 2 10.63 -7.20 0.01
N ALA A 3 11.58 -6.35 0.40
CA ALA A 3 11.62 -5.79 1.75
C ALA A 3 10.50 -4.75 1.91
N VAL A 4 9.75 -4.84 3.01
CA VAL A 4 8.67 -3.90 3.33
C VAL A 4 9.25 -2.67 4.02
N PRO A 5 8.85 -1.45 3.66
CA PRO A 5 9.23 -0.25 4.40
C PRO A 5 8.81 -0.35 5.87
N LEU A 6 9.77 -0.20 6.77
CA LEU A 6 9.55 -0.22 8.21
C LEU A 6 9.02 1.14 8.70
N LEU A 7 8.41 1.15 9.88
CA LEU A 7 7.94 2.36 10.57
C LEU A 7 9.11 3.32 10.85
N ARG A 8 10.24 2.76 11.27
CA ARG A 8 11.52 3.46 11.48
C ARG A 8 12.59 2.71 10.72
N THR A 9 13.12 3.34 9.70
CA THR A 9 14.21 2.81 8.86
C THR A 9 15.55 3.22 9.46
N GLU A 10 16.61 2.49 9.12
CA GLU A 10 17.98 2.83 9.50
C GLU A 10 18.89 2.54 8.32
N ALA A 11 19.76 3.50 7.98
CA ALA A 11 20.77 3.28 6.96
C ALA A 11 21.73 2.14 7.36
N PRO A 12 22.19 1.32 6.40
CA PRO A 12 23.10 0.22 6.70
C PRO A 12 24.45 0.77 7.21
N LEU A 13 24.99 0.16 8.27
CA LEU A 13 26.34 0.50 8.75
C LEU A 13 27.42 0.15 7.70
N VAL A 14 27.22 -1.01 7.05
CA VAL A 14 28.05 -1.50 5.95
C VAL A 14 27.29 -1.30 4.64
N GLY A 15 27.50 -0.17 3.98
CA GLY A 15 26.91 0.17 2.68
C GLY A 15 27.83 -0.16 1.51
N THR A 16 27.42 0.19 0.30
CA THR A 16 28.23 0.10 -0.93
C THR A 16 28.52 1.48 -1.53
N GLY A 17 27.82 2.53 -1.08
CA GLY A 17 27.78 3.86 -1.68
C GLY A 17 26.67 3.99 -2.74
N LEU A 18 26.07 2.88 -3.19
CA LEU A 18 24.95 2.90 -4.12
C LEU A 18 23.63 3.31 -3.44
N GLU A 19 23.57 3.29 -2.12
CA GLU A 19 22.36 3.58 -1.35
C GLU A 19 21.88 5.01 -1.60
N HIS A 20 22.78 6.00 -1.55
CA HIS A 20 22.46 7.40 -1.84
C HIS A 20 22.08 7.62 -3.32
N VAL A 21 22.83 7.01 -4.25
CA VAL A 21 22.53 7.09 -5.69
C VAL A 21 21.16 6.51 -6.02
N THR A 22 20.83 5.37 -5.42
CA THR A 22 19.55 4.68 -5.62
C THR A 22 18.39 5.49 -5.05
N ALA A 23 18.53 6.02 -3.83
CA ALA A 23 17.51 6.86 -3.21
C ALA A 23 17.27 8.16 -4.01
N ARG A 24 18.34 8.81 -4.48
CA ARG A 24 18.24 10.04 -5.29
C ARG A 24 17.54 9.82 -6.64
N ASN A 25 17.73 8.66 -7.26
CA ASN A 25 17.22 8.36 -8.60
C ASN A 25 15.88 7.59 -8.61
N SER A 26 15.37 7.15 -7.45
CA SER A 26 14.11 6.39 -7.36
C SER A 26 12.85 7.23 -7.60
N GLY A 27 12.93 8.55 -7.42
CA GLY A 27 11.77 9.45 -7.42
C GLY A 27 10.87 9.34 -6.18
N THR A 28 11.26 8.55 -5.17
CA THR A 28 10.52 8.42 -3.91
C THR A 28 10.84 9.53 -2.92
N VAL A 29 12.05 10.08 -2.98
CA VAL A 29 12.51 11.23 -2.19
C VAL A 29 12.11 12.55 -2.84
N VAL A 30 11.99 13.60 -2.03
CA VAL A 30 11.77 14.96 -2.55
C VAL A 30 13.11 15.65 -2.68
N ARG A 31 13.35 16.24 -3.86
CA ARG A 31 14.61 16.93 -4.18
C ARG A 31 14.37 18.42 -4.38
N ALA A 32 15.30 19.25 -3.93
CA ALA A 32 15.31 20.66 -4.23
C ALA A 32 15.51 20.88 -5.74
N LEU A 33 14.66 21.69 -6.36
CA LEU A 33 14.76 22.04 -7.78
C LEU A 33 15.80 23.13 -8.02
N ARG A 34 15.95 24.05 -7.06
CA ARG A 34 16.80 25.24 -7.15
C ARG A 34 17.65 25.39 -5.90
N ASP A 35 18.76 26.12 -6.05
CA ASP A 35 19.55 26.56 -4.91
C ASP A 35 18.73 27.57 -4.09
N GLY A 36 18.71 27.42 -2.76
CA GLY A 36 17.87 28.26 -1.92
C GLY A 36 18.13 28.12 -0.43
N VAL A 37 17.29 28.79 0.36
CA VAL A 37 17.26 28.67 1.81
C VAL A 37 15.87 28.18 2.22
N VAL A 38 15.81 27.20 3.11
CA VAL A 38 14.56 26.68 3.64
C VAL A 38 13.94 27.73 4.57
N GLU A 39 12.82 28.29 4.18
CA GLU A 39 12.10 29.28 4.98
C GLU A 39 11.17 28.61 5.99
N TYR A 40 10.53 27.53 5.57
CA TYR A 40 9.55 26.81 6.34
C TYR A 40 9.61 25.31 6.01
N ALA A 41 9.58 24.48 7.04
CA ALA A 41 9.53 23.04 6.89
C ALA A 41 8.63 22.45 7.98
N ASP A 42 7.56 21.80 7.56
CA ASP A 42 6.71 20.99 8.43
C ASP A 42 6.54 19.58 7.87
N SER A 43 5.69 18.77 8.52
CA SER A 43 5.47 17.39 8.11
C SER A 43 4.79 17.21 6.76
N GLU A 44 4.16 18.24 6.19
CA GLU A 44 3.32 18.18 4.98
C GLU A 44 3.86 19.03 3.83
N ILE A 45 4.56 20.13 4.13
CA ILE A 45 4.99 21.16 3.19
C ILE A 45 6.39 21.65 3.56
N ILE A 46 7.24 21.77 2.55
CA ILE A 46 8.54 22.47 2.65
C ILE A 46 8.50 23.66 1.71
N ARG A 47 8.89 24.84 2.18
CA ARG A 47 9.05 26.05 1.37
C ARG A 47 10.51 26.46 1.33
N VAL A 48 11.03 26.64 0.12
CA VAL A 48 12.41 27.04 -0.13
C VAL A 48 12.40 28.34 -0.90
N THR A 49 12.95 29.40 -0.30
CA THR A 49 13.20 30.65 -0.99
C THR A 49 14.38 30.45 -1.93
N ALA A 50 14.13 30.50 -3.23
CA ALA A 50 15.13 30.24 -4.25
C ALA A 50 16.06 31.46 -4.41
N LYS A 51 17.36 31.22 -4.60
CA LYS A 51 18.28 32.28 -4.99
C LYS A 51 18.06 32.62 -6.46
N ILE A 52 17.62 33.86 -6.72
CA ILE A 52 17.48 34.37 -8.08
C ILE A 52 18.87 34.54 -8.68
N LYS A 53 19.22 33.72 -9.69
CA LYS A 53 20.46 33.90 -10.46
C LYS A 53 20.24 34.97 -11.54
N ARG A 54 21.31 35.73 -11.88
CA ARG A 54 21.26 36.71 -12.98
C ARG A 54 20.86 36.01 -14.29
N GLY A 55 19.70 36.34 -14.84
CA GLY A 55 19.15 35.78 -16.09
C GLY A 55 17.97 34.82 -15.91
N ASP A 56 17.59 34.50 -14.68
CA ASP A 56 16.40 33.68 -14.36
C ASP A 56 15.09 34.47 -14.61
N ASN A 57 13.96 33.77 -14.74
CA ASN A 57 12.67 34.40 -15.02
C ASN A 57 12.18 35.21 -13.79
N PRO A 58 12.08 36.56 -13.87
CA PRO A 58 11.67 37.39 -12.73
C PRO A 58 10.19 37.24 -12.35
N PHE A 59 9.36 36.64 -13.21
CA PHE A 59 7.94 36.39 -12.95
C PHE A 59 7.67 35.06 -12.24
N ARG A 60 8.73 34.27 -11.99
CA ARG A 60 8.62 33.00 -11.31
C ARG A 60 8.52 33.25 -9.81
N ALA A 61 7.72 32.43 -9.11
CA ALA A 61 7.62 32.52 -7.66
C ALA A 61 9.01 32.45 -7.00
N GLU A 62 9.26 33.37 -6.07
CA GLU A 62 10.48 33.41 -5.26
C GLU A 62 10.59 32.18 -4.34
N GLU A 63 9.45 31.62 -3.96
CA GLU A 63 9.33 30.41 -3.14
C GLU A 63 8.97 29.17 -3.96
N ASP A 64 9.75 28.11 -3.82
CA ASP A 64 9.37 26.75 -4.23
C ASP A 64 8.63 26.06 -3.09
N VAL A 65 7.39 25.62 -3.35
CA VAL A 65 6.56 24.88 -2.39
C VAL A 65 6.55 23.40 -2.77
N TYR A 66 7.02 22.55 -1.85
CA TYR A 66 7.06 21.10 -1.99
C TYR A 66 6.04 20.46 -1.06
N THR A 67 4.97 19.90 -1.62
CA THR A 67 3.98 19.12 -0.85
C THR A 67 4.42 17.67 -0.72
N LEU A 68 4.50 17.20 0.53
CA LEU A 68 4.93 15.85 0.89
C LEU A 68 3.75 14.87 0.84
N LYS A 69 4.01 13.65 0.38
CA LYS A 69 3.04 12.55 0.40
C LYS A 69 2.97 11.93 1.80
N LYS A 70 1.81 11.99 2.44
CA LYS A 70 1.58 11.43 3.78
C LYS A 70 0.71 10.19 3.70
N TYR A 71 1.13 9.13 4.37
CA TYR A 71 0.38 7.88 4.59
C TYR A 71 -0.44 7.41 3.38
N SER A 72 0.17 7.41 2.20
CA SER A 72 -0.48 7.01 0.95
C SER A 72 -0.24 5.54 0.65
N ARG A 73 -1.23 4.88 0.05
CA ARG A 73 -1.13 3.46 -0.31
C ARG A 73 -0.20 3.26 -1.51
N SER A 74 0.67 2.25 -1.43
CA SER A 74 1.39 1.68 -2.58
C SER A 74 0.62 0.53 -3.24
N ASN A 75 1.04 0.12 -4.43
CA ASN A 75 0.44 -1.01 -5.15
C ASN A 75 0.48 -2.34 -4.38
N GLN A 76 1.45 -2.53 -3.49
CA GLN A 76 1.59 -3.73 -2.66
C GLN A 76 0.99 -3.55 -1.26
N ASN A 77 0.06 -2.61 -1.09
CA ASN A 77 -0.59 -2.25 0.18
C ASN A 77 0.38 -1.78 1.29
N THR A 78 1.64 -1.47 0.97
CA THR A 78 2.57 -0.84 1.91
C THR A 78 2.33 0.68 1.98
N CYS A 79 2.84 1.34 3.02
CA CYS A 79 2.71 2.77 3.24
C CYS A 79 3.84 3.59 2.56
N ILE A 80 3.44 4.58 1.76
CA ILE A 80 4.32 5.64 1.25
C ILE A 80 4.12 6.87 2.14
N ASN A 81 5.16 7.21 2.90
CA ASN A 81 5.19 8.38 3.77
C ASN A 81 6.51 9.12 3.57
N GLN A 82 6.42 10.41 3.27
CA GLN A 82 7.57 11.30 3.15
C GLN A 82 7.77 12.11 4.43
N ARG A 83 9.03 12.32 4.80
CA ARG A 83 9.43 13.02 6.03
C ARG A 83 10.48 14.08 5.71
N PRO A 84 10.27 15.34 6.13
CA PRO A 84 11.28 16.39 5.93
C PRO A 84 12.57 16.02 6.67
N ILE A 85 13.72 16.24 6.04
CA ILE A 85 15.04 16.13 6.70
C ILE A 85 15.66 17.49 7.00
N VAL A 86 15.29 18.51 6.21
CA VAL A 86 15.77 19.89 6.37
C VAL A 86 15.01 20.65 7.46
N ARG A 87 15.66 21.65 8.02
CA ARG A 87 15.11 22.58 9.01
C ARG A 87 15.09 24.00 8.45
N LYS A 88 14.31 24.87 9.08
CA LYS A 88 14.29 26.30 8.76
C LYS A 88 15.70 26.89 8.90
N GLY A 89 16.14 27.59 7.85
CA GLY A 89 17.46 28.23 7.75
C GLY A 89 18.51 27.41 6.99
N ASP A 90 18.23 26.14 6.68
CA ASP A 90 19.17 25.29 5.96
C ASP A 90 19.36 25.79 4.51
N LYS A 91 20.61 25.78 4.04
CA LYS A 91 20.96 26.10 2.66
C LYS A 91 20.90 24.80 1.85
N VAL A 92 20.12 24.79 0.78
CA VAL A 92 19.95 23.64 -0.10
C VAL A 92 20.46 23.95 -1.50
N HIS A 93 21.07 22.96 -2.14
CA HIS A 93 21.49 23.03 -3.53
C HIS A 93 20.53 22.29 -4.45
N ALA A 94 20.52 22.68 -5.73
CA ALA A 94 19.73 22.00 -6.74
C ALA A 94 20.10 20.51 -6.82
N GLY A 95 19.12 19.66 -6.56
CA GLY A 95 19.23 18.20 -6.57
C GLY A 95 19.50 17.55 -5.22
N ASP A 96 19.65 18.33 -4.14
CA ASP A 96 19.75 17.84 -2.77
C ASP A 96 18.43 17.21 -2.32
N ILE A 97 18.52 16.20 -1.46
CA ILE A 97 17.34 15.54 -0.88
C ILE A 97 16.87 16.40 0.29
N ILE A 98 15.61 16.84 0.24
CA ILE A 98 15.00 17.69 1.28
C ILE A 98 13.96 16.95 2.12
N ALA A 99 13.43 15.84 1.60
CA ALA A 99 12.58 14.94 2.35
C ALA A 99 12.85 13.48 1.96
N ASP A 100 12.95 12.63 2.97
CA ASP A 100 13.07 11.19 2.82
C ASP A 100 11.74 10.58 2.38
N GLY A 101 11.85 9.52 1.58
CA GLY A 101 10.73 8.68 1.17
C GLY A 101 10.56 7.44 2.06
N PRO A 102 9.67 6.51 1.68
CA PRO A 102 9.61 5.22 2.33
C PRO A 102 10.92 4.46 2.12
N ALA A 103 11.41 3.78 3.17
CA ALA A 103 12.65 3.00 3.14
C ALA A 103 13.89 3.81 2.77
N VAL A 104 13.96 5.07 3.22
CA VAL A 104 15.13 5.96 3.11
C VAL A 104 15.43 6.52 4.51
N ASP A 105 16.71 6.73 4.81
CA ASP A 105 17.19 7.36 6.04
C ASP A 105 18.31 8.36 5.68
N ASN A 106 18.04 9.65 5.87
CA ASN A 106 18.95 10.76 5.55
C ASN A 106 19.50 10.72 4.12
N GLY A 107 18.63 10.48 3.14
CA GLY A 107 18.99 10.37 1.73
C GLY A 107 19.66 9.06 1.31
N GLU A 108 19.86 8.10 2.21
CA GLU A 108 20.37 6.76 1.89
C GLU A 108 19.26 5.72 1.88
N LEU A 109 19.32 4.77 0.94
CA LEU A 109 18.39 3.65 0.89
C LEU A 109 18.49 2.77 2.15
N ALA A 110 17.40 2.69 2.90
CA ALA A 110 17.30 2.00 4.18
C ALA A 110 16.12 1.01 4.18
N LEU A 111 16.36 -0.20 3.68
CA LEU A 111 15.35 -1.26 3.54
C LEU A 111 15.06 -2.05 4.83
N GLY A 112 15.86 -1.87 5.87
CA GLY A 112 15.91 -2.71 7.05
C GLY A 112 16.53 -2.01 8.26
N ARG A 113 17.11 -2.80 9.14
CA ARG A 113 17.74 -2.36 10.40
C ARG A 113 19.05 -3.10 10.63
N ASN A 114 20.02 -2.44 11.26
CA ASN A 114 21.22 -3.09 11.75
C ASN A 114 20.88 -3.77 13.08
N ILE A 115 21.12 -5.07 13.19
CA ILE A 115 20.74 -5.89 14.35
C ILE A 115 21.96 -6.63 14.89
N LEU A 116 22.05 -6.70 16.22
CA LEU A 116 23.04 -7.52 16.91
C LEU A 116 22.68 -9.00 16.82
N VAL A 117 23.50 -9.78 16.13
CA VAL A 117 23.25 -11.21 15.87
C VAL A 117 24.32 -12.09 16.46
N GLY A 118 23.95 -13.30 16.86
CA GLY A 118 24.87 -14.39 17.19
C GLY A 118 24.65 -15.60 16.29
N PHE A 119 25.75 -16.20 15.83
CA PHE A 119 25.72 -17.44 15.03
C PHE A 119 25.94 -18.66 15.92
N MET A 120 24.86 -19.22 16.47
CA MET A 120 24.90 -20.41 17.31
C MET A 120 23.59 -21.19 17.24
N PRO A 121 23.59 -22.52 17.38
CA PRO A 121 22.35 -23.28 17.57
C PRO A 121 21.70 -22.91 18.92
N TRP A 122 20.37 -22.89 18.96
CA TRP A 122 19.61 -22.56 20.16
C TRP A 122 18.40 -23.48 20.31
N ASP A 123 18.52 -24.55 21.10
CA ASP A 123 17.49 -25.56 21.42
C ASP A 123 16.69 -26.08 20.20
N GLY A 124 17.27 -26.05 19.00
CA GLY A 124 16.59 -26.39 17.75
C GLY A 124 15.58 -25.33 17.24
N TYR A 125 15.39 -24.20 17.93
CA TYR A 125 14.50 -23.12 17.47
C TYR A 125 15.00 -22.40 16.23
N ASN A 126 16.29 -22.49 15.93
CA ASN A 126 16.87 -22.06 14.66
C ASN A 126 17.28 -23.23 13.76
N PHE A 127 16.56 -24.36 13.84
CA PHE A 127 16.76 -25.48 12.92
C PHE A 127 16.51 -25.07 11.45
N GLU A 128 17.27 -25.67 10.53
CA GLU A 128 17.35 -25.24 9.12
C GLU A 128 17.58 -23.72 8.99
N ASP A 129 16.57 -23.00 8.52
CA ASP A 129 16.55 -21.57 8.26
C ASP A 129 15.69 -20.79 9.25
N ALA A 130 15.26 -21.43 10.33
CA ALA A 130 14.49 -20.76 11.35
C ALA A 130 15.33 -19.68 12.04
N ILE A 131 14.67 -18.58 12.39
CA ILE A 131 15.28 -17.44 13.07
C ILE A 131 14.65 -17.32 14.45
N VAL A 132 15.51 -17.12 15.46
CA VAL A 132 15.08 -16.79 16.82
C VAL A 132 15.22 -15.29 17.01
N LEU A 133 14.17 -14.66 17.52
CA LEU A 133 14.07 -13.21 17.65
C LEU A 133 13.87 -12.82 19.12
N SER A 134 14.58 -11.80 19.59
CA SER A 134 14.38 -11.23 20.92
C SER A 134 13.08 -10.43 20.98
N GLU A 135 12.33 -10.59 22.07
CA GLU A 135 11.12 -9.81 22.38
C GLU A 135 11.41 -8.29 22.38
N GLU A 136 12.63 -7.87 22.70
CA GLU A 136 13.07 -6.47 22.66
C GLU A 136 12.76 -5.81 21.31
N LEU A 137 12.97 -6.54 20.20
CA LEU A 137 12.75 -6.01 18.86
C LEU A 137 11.27 -5.73 18.57
N ILE A 138 10.36 -6.43 19.25
CA ILE A 138 8.90 -6.24 19.14
C ILE A 138 8.45 -5.09 20.01
N ILE A 139 8.95 -5.02 21.25
CA ILE A 139 8.67 -3.92 22.19
C ILE A 139 9.08 -2.58 21.57
N ASN A 140 10.27 -2.53 20.97
CA ASN A 140 10.82 -1.33 20.35
C ASN A 140 10.27 -1.06 18.92
N ASP A 141 9.28 -1.83 18.45
CA ASP A 141 8.67 -1.72 17.12
C ASP A 141 9.69 -1.66 15.96
N VAL A 142 10.81 -2.40 16.08
CA VAL A 142 11.96 -2.32 15.15
C VAL A 142 11.60 -2.79 13.74
N PHE A 143 10.86 -3.91 13.64
CA PHE A 143 10.42 -4.50 12.38
C PHE A 143 8.92 -4.29 12.10
N THR A 144 8.33 -3.26 12.70
CA THR A 144 6.92 -2.95 12.49
C THR A 144 6.71 -2.20 11.17
N SER A 145 5.74 -2.63 10.36
CA SER A 145 5.36 -2.00 9.08
C SER A 145 3.94 -1.45 9.12
N ILE A 146 3.66 -0.46 8.28
CA ILE A 146 2.29 0.06 8.07
C ILE A 146 1.80 -0.46 6.73
N HIS A 147 0.64 -1.12 6.77
CA HIS A 147 -0.08 -1.58 5.60
C HIS A 147 -1.37 -0.78 5.46
N ILE A 148 -1.74 -0.41 4.23
CA ILE A 148 -2.95 0.34 3.93
C ILE A 148 -3.75 -0.50 2.94
N ASP A 149 -4.84 -1.06 3.43
CA ASP A 149 -5.79 -1.84 2.65
C ASP A 149 -6.93 -0.93 2.18
N VAL A 150 -7.39 -1.17 0.96
CA VAL A 150 -8.55 -0.44 0.39
C VAL A 150 -9.72 -1.39 0.32
N HIS A 151 -10.80 -0.99 0.96
CA HIS A 151 -12.09 -1.62 0.85
C HIS A 151 -12.96 -0.74 -0.03
N GLU A 152 -13.50 -1.31 -1.10
CA GLU A 152 -14.31 -0.59 -2.08
C GLU A 152 -15.72 -1.18 -2.08
N MET A 153 -16.71 -0.31 -2.12
CA MET A 153 -18.12 -0.64 -2.29
C MET A 153 -18.72 0.23 -3.37
N GLU A 154 -19.52 -0.37 -4.24
CA GLU A 154 -20.27 0.30 -5.29
C GLU A 154 -21.76 0.15 -5.04
N SER A 155 -22.49 1.25 -5.20
CA SER A 155 -23.94 1.32 -5.24
C SER A 155 -24.39 1.28 -6.69
N ARG A 156 -25.18 0.28 -7.06
CA ARG A 156 -25.61 0.06 -8.44
C ARG A 156 -27.11 0.21 -8.62
N ASP A 157 -27.50 0.60 -9.83
CA ASP A 157 -28.90 0.50 -10.25
C ASP A 157 -29.22 -0.96 -10.59
N THR A 158 -30.12 -1.56 -9.83
CA THR A 158 -30.64 -2.90 -10.13
C THR A 158 -32.00 -2.80 -10.81
N LYS A 159 -32.46 -3.91 -11.40
CA LYS A 159 -33.80 -3.98 -12.02
C LYS A 159 -34.94 -3.74 -11.02
N LEU A 160 -34.70 -4.03 -9.73
CA LEU A 160 -35.69 -3.89 -8.66
C LEU A 160 -35.67 -2.49 -8.02
N GLY A 161 -34.65 -1.68 -8.33
CA GLY A 161 -34.47 -0.35 -7.78
C GLY A 161 -32.99 0.00 -7.57
N PRO A 162 -32.68 1.26 -7.26
CA PRO A 162 -31.33 1.68 -6.92
C PRO A 162 -30.89 1.06 -5.58
N GLU A 163 -29.65 0.58 -5.50
CA GLU A 163 -29.01 0.33 -4.20
C GLU A 163 -28.69 1.66 -3.53
N GLU A 164 -28.90 1.72 -2.22
CA GLU A 164 -28.67 2.93 -1.42
C GLU A 164 -27.59 2.70 -0.36
N ILE A 165 -26.76 3.72 -0.17
CA ILE A 165 -25.80 3.79 0.93
C ILE A 165 -26.47 4.56 2.05
N THR A 166 -26.77 3.86 3.15
CA THR A 166 -27.51 4.38 4.29
C THR A 166 -27.05 3.73 5.59
N ARG A 167 -27.28 4.42 6.71
CA ARG A 167 -27.07 3.87 8.05
C ARG A 167 -28.21 2.95 8.51
N ASP A 168 -29.38 3.04 7.88
CA ASP A 168 -30.55 2.24 8.20
C ASP A 168 -30.43 0.84 7.57
N ILE A 169 -29.83 -0.09 8.32
CA ILE A 169 -29.50 -1.44 7.84
C ILE A 169 -30.38 -2.45 8.59
N PRO A 170 -31.09 -3.33 7.86
CA PRO A 170 -31.97 -4.33 8.46
C PRO A 170 -31.21 -5.32 9.37
N ASN A 171 -31.80 -5.69 10.51
CA ASN A 171 -31.28 -6.70 11.45
C ASN A 171 -29.89 -6.43 12.05
N VAL A 172 -29.46 -5.16 12.10
CA VAL A 172 -28.17 -4.76 12.68
C VAL A 172 -28.38 -3.99 14.00
N SER A 173 -27.64 -4.36 15.05
CA SER A 173 -27.69 -3.67 16.35
C SER A 173 -27.11 -2.24 16.29
N GLU A 174 -27.60 -1.33 17.14
CA GLU A 174 -27.07 0.04 17.21
C GLU A 174 -25.56 0.11 17.53
N ASP A 175 -25.06 -0.85 18.32
CA ASP A 175 -23.64 -0.95 18.66
C ASP A 175 -22.76 -1.17 17.42
N ALA A 176 -23.23 -1.93 16.43
CA ALA A 176 -22.53 -2.13 15.17
C ALA A 176 -22.53 -0.87 14.28
N LEU A 177 -23.53 0.01 14.45
CA LEU A 177 -23.66 1.27 13.71
C LEU A 177 -22.89 2.44 14.34
N ARG A 178 -22.27 2.26 15.52
CA ARG A 178 -21.59 3.34 16.26
C ARG A 178 -20.52 4.08 15.46
N ASN A 179 -19.83 3.35 14.57
CA ASN A 179 -18.70 3.83 13.78
C ASN A 179 -19.15 4.55 12.50
N LEU A 180 -20.42 4.39 12.10
CA LEU A 180 -20.98 5.01 10.91
C LEU A 180 -21.44 6.45 11.19
N ASP A 181 -21.37 7.28 10.16
CA ASP A 181 -21.97 8.59 10.11
C ASP A 181 -23.45 8.52 9.70
N GLU A 182 -24.11 9.68 9.60
CA GLU A 182 -25.52 9.79 9.21
C GLU A 182 -25.79 9.25 7.79
N THR A 183 -24.76 9.21 6.93
CA THR A 183 -24.86 8.70 5.56
C THR A 183 -24.61 7.19 5.45
N GLY A 184 -24.24 6.53 6.56
CA GLY A 184 -23.89 5.11 6.57
C GLY A 184 -22.44 4.83 6.19
N ILE A 185 -21.54 5.81 6.27
CA ILE A 185 -20.11 5.66 5.96
C ILE A 185 -19.30 5.74 7.26
N VAL A 186 -18.25 4.92 7.37
CA VAL A 186 -17.38 4.92 8.55
C VAL A 186 -16.65 6.25 8.75
N LYS A 187 -16.55 6.71 10.00
CA LYS A 187 -15.82 7.93 10.36
C LYS A 187 -14.31 7.75 10.25
N ILE A 188 -13.62 8.76 9.73
CA ILE A 188 -12.15 8.82 9.72
C ILE A 188 -11.64 8.82 11.17
N GLY A 189 -10.63 7.99 11.46
CA GLY A 189 -10.08 7.80 12.80
C GLY A 189 -10.74 6.68 13.60
N ALA A 190 -11.83 6.07 13.11
CA ALA A 190 -12.46 4.92 13.76
C ALA A 190 -11.51 3.72 13.77
N LYS A 191 -11.41 3.05 14.93
CA LYS A 191 -10.75 1.74 15.06
C LYS A 191 -11.75 0.67 14.67
N VAL A 192 -11.39 -0.13 13.69
CA VAL A 192 -12.26 -1.15 13.10
C VAL A 192 -11.62 -2.53 13.23
N SER A 193 -12.44 -3.52 13.53
CA SER A 193 -12.07 -4.93 13.66
C SER A 193 -12.89 -5.78 12.69
N PRO A 194 -12.48 -7.04 12.42
CA PRO A 194 -13.27 -7.95 11.60
C PRO A 194 -14.73 -8.03 12.05
N GLY A 195 -15.66 -7.87 11.11
CA GLY A 195 -17.11 -7.85 11.39
C GLY A 195 -17.71 -6.46 11.59
N ASP A 196 -16.90 -5.41 11.75
CA ASP A 196 -17.41 -4.03 11.75
C ASP A 196 -17.86 -3.59 10.35
N ILE A 197 -18.89 -2.75 10.29
CA ILE A 197 -19.41 -2.18 9.03
C ILE A 197 -18.58 -0.94 8.65
N LEU A 198 -18.04 -0.94 7.44
CA LEU A 198 -17.32 0.19 6.85
C LEU A 198 -18.26 1.10 6.03
N VAL A 199 -19.17 0.49 5.27
CA VAL A 199 -20.15 1.20 4.45
C VAL A 199 -21.46 0.43 4.50
N GLY A 200 -22.50 1.05 5.04
CA GLY A 200 -23.86 0.53 5.04
C GLY A 200 -24.44 0.56 3.63
N LYS A 201 -24.90 -0.58 3.13
CA LYS A 201 -25.54 -0.67 1.82
C LYS A 201 -26.77 -1.56 1.89
N VAL A 202 -27.87 -1.06 1.37
CA VAL A 202 -29.12 -1.81 1.24
C VAL A 202 -29.46 -2.05 -0.22
N THR A 203 -29.86 -3.27 -0.53
CA THR A 203 -30.31 -3.67 -1.87
C THR A 203 -31.79 -4.02 -1.81
N PRO A 204 -32.64 -3.47 -2.71
CA PRO A 204 -34.05 -3.84 -2.77
C PRO A 204 -34.19 -5.34 -3.06
N LYS A 205 -35.01 -6.02 -2.26
CA LYS A 205 -35.28 -7.45 -2.34
C LYS A 205 -36.66 -7.66 -2.99
N GLY A 206 -36.76 -8.60 -3.92
CA GLY A 206 -38.06 -9.03 -4.45
C GLY A 206 -38.82 -9.86 -3.42
N GLU A 207 -40.14 -9.96 -3.58
CA GLU A 207 -40.97 -10.84 -2.75
C GLU A 207 -40.53 -12.30 -2.94
N THR A 208 -40.12 -12.94 -1.85
CA THR A 208 -39.77 -14.37 -1.81
C THR A 208 -40.86 -15.15 -1.11
N GLU A 209 -41.34 -16.23 -1.73
CA GLU A 209 -42.24 -17.18 -1.05
C GLU A 209 -41.49 -17.87 0.10
N LEU A 210 -41.92 -17.59 1.33
CA LEU A 210 -41.37 -18.19 2.53
C LEU A 210 -41.94 -19.58 2.77
N ALA A 211 -41.15 -20.44 3.42
CA ALA A 211 -41.61 -21.75 3.88
C ALA A 211 -42.73 -21.61 4.94
N PRO A 212 -43.64 -22.60 5.09
CA PRO A 212 -44.71 -22.55 6.09
C PRO A 212 -44.21 -22.26 7.52
N GLU A 213 -43.05 -22.78 7.89
CA GLU A 213 -42.41 -22.59 9.19
C GLU A 213 -41.96 -21.14 9.39
N GLU A 214 -41.34 -20.53 8.38
CA GLU A 214 -40.94 -19.12 8.41
C GLU A 214 -42.15 -18.18 8.42
N LYS A 215 -43.23 -18.53 7.70
CA LYS A 215 -44.51 -17.81 7.73
C LYS A 215 -45.11 -17.84 9.13
N LEU A 216 -45.10 -19.01 9.79
CA LEU A 216 -45.58 -19.16 11.16
C LEU A 216 -44.74 -18.33 12.13
N LEU A 217 -43.41 -18.38 12.03
CA LEU A 217 -42.52 -17.58 12.88
C LEU A 217 -42.80 -16.08 12.73
N ARG A 218 -42.96 -15.57 11.51
CA ARG A 218 -43.33 -14.17 11.28
C ARG A 218 -44.70 -13.82 11.85
N ALA A 219 -45.67 -14.72 11.74
CA ALA A 219 -47.00 -14.52 12.34
C ALA A 219 -46.95 -14.47 13.87
N ILE A 220 -46.04 -15.23 14.50
CA ILE A 220 -45.86 -15.25 15.96
C ILE A 220 -45.14 -13.99 16.45
N PHE A 221 -44.01 -13.62 15.83
CA PHE A 221 -43.18 -12.50 16.28
C PHE A 221 -43.65 -11.13 15.76
N GLY A 222 -44.54 -11.11 14.75
CA GLY A 222 -45.02 -9.87 14.14
C GLY A 222 -43.95 -9.13 13.34
N ASP A 223 -42.83 -9.79 13.02
CA ASP A 223 -41.75 -9.22 12.23
C ASP A 223 -42.25 -8.92 10.82
N LYS A 224 -42.25 -7.63 10.46
CA LYS A 224 -42.57 -7.21 9.10
C LYS A 224 -41.51 -7.73 8.14
N ALA A 225 -41.95 -8.14 6.95
CA ALA A 225 -41.03 -8.41 5.86
C ALA A 225 -40.28 -7.11 5.53
N GLU A 226 -38.96 -7.10 5.70
CA GLU A 226 -38.14 -6.00 5.20
C GLU A 226 -37.98 -6.15 3.68
N ASP A 227 -38.33 -5.09 2.96
CA ASP A 227 -38.25 -5.01 1.49
C ASP A 227 -36.81 -4.84 1.00
N VAL A 228 -35.86 -4.73 1.93
CA VAL A 228 -34.43 -4.49 1.66
C VAL A 228 -33.57 -5.57 2.30
N ARG A 229 -32.45 -5.88 1.66
CA ARG A 229 -31.43 -6.81 2.14
C ARG A 229 -30.16 -6.04 2.48
N ASP A 230 -29.49 -6.44 3.55
CA ASP A 230 -28.14 -6.00 3.86
C ASP A 230 -27.13 -6.50 2.81
N ALA A 231 -26.47 -5.55 2.15
CA ALA A 231 -25.37 -5.76 1.22
C ALA A 231 -24.14 -4.91 1.60
N SER A 232 -24.01 -4.58 2.88
CA SER A 232 -23.00 -3.69 3.44
C SER A 232 -21.57 -4.21 3.26
N LEU A 233 -20.63 -3.28 3.29
CA LEU A 233 -19.21 -3.57 3.27
C LEU A 233 -18.69 -3.79 4.69
N TYR A 234 -18.26 -5.02 4.97
CA TYR A 234 -17.66 -5.39 6.24
C TYR A 234 -16.13 -5.40 6.17
N VAL A 235 -15.50 -5.17 7.32
CA VAL A 235 -14.05 -5.41 7.48
C VAL A 235 -13.77 -6.91 7.29
N LYS A 236 -12.80 -7.21 6.41
CA LYS A 236 -12.41 -8.58 6.10
C LYS A 236 -11.83 -9.29 7.34
N PRO A 237 -12.08 -10.60 7.52
CA PRO A 237 -11.43 -11.40 8.55
C PRO A 237 -9.89 -11.28 8.50
N GLY A 238 -9.27 -11.06 9.66
CA GLY A 238 -7.82 -10.87 9.79
C GLY A 238 -7.30 -9.46 9.50
N SER A 239 -8.15 -8.55 9.02
CA SER A 239 -7.81 -7.12 8.89
C SER A 239 -8.36 -6.35 10.09
N ALA A 240 -7.50 -5.64 10.81
CA ALA A 240 -7.89 -4.74 11.90
C ALA A 240 -7.02 -3.49 11.84
N GLY A 241 -7.60 -2.31 12.05
CA GLY A 241 -6.84 -1.09 11.85
C GLY A 241 -7.62 0.18 12.13
N VAL A 242 -7.07 1.29 11.67
CA VAL A 242 -7.67 2.62 11.79
C VAL A 242 -8.05 3.10 10.41
N VAL A 243 -9.26 3.63 10.26
CA VAL A 243 -9.67 4.30 9.02
C VAL A 243 -8.88 5.60 8.89
N VAL A 244 -8.05 5.71 7.84
CA VAL A 244 -7.19 6.88 7.60
C VAL A 244 -7.83 7.87 6.64
N ASP A 245 -8.53 7.36 5.63
CA ASP A 245 -9.12 8.18 4.59
C ASP A 245 -10.36 7.49 4.02
N VAL A 246 -11.33 8.29 3.56
CA VAL A 246 -12.52 7.80 2.88
C VAL A 246 -12.75 8.68 1.66
N LYS A 247 -12.83 8.04 0.49
CA LYS A 247 -13.10 8.70 -0.78
C LYS A 247 -14.45 8.27 -1.31
N VAL A 248 -15.33 9.24 -1.49
CA VAL A 248 -16.65 9.04 -2.08
C VAL A 248 -16.61 9.63 -3.48
N CYS A 249 -16.76 8.76 -4.48
CA CYS A 249 -16.93 9.14 -5.88
C CYS A 249 -18.40 8.99 -6.24
N SER A 250 -19.00 10.02 -6.82
CA SER A 250 -20.40 10.01 -7.22
C SER A 250 -20.53 10.37 -8.70
N ARG A 251 -21.35 9.59 -9.42
CA ARG A 251 -21.74 9.91 -10.78
C ARG A 251 -22.60 11.16 -10.73
N ARG A 252 -22.20 12.19 -11.46
CA ARG A 252 -22.89 13.48 -11.47
C ARG A 252 -23.88 13.56 -12.61
N ASP A 253 -24.92 12.74 -12.56
CA ASP A 253 -26.05 12.85 -13.46
C ASP A 253 -27.37 12.99 -12.69
N LYS A 254 -28.00 14.16 -12.91
CA LYS A 254 -29.38 14.57 -12.57
C LYS A 254 -29.88 14.23 -11.15
N GLY A 255 -29.72 15.20 -10.26
CA GLY A 255 -30.38 15.20 -8.93
C GLY A 255 -29.55 15.77 -7.80
N LEU A 256 -28.60 16.67 -8.07
CA LEU A 256 -27.78 17.27 -7.02
C LEU A 256 -28.61 18.11 -6.05
N ASP A 257 -28.56 17.76 -4.77
CA ASP A 257 -29.07 18.56 -3.66
C ASP A 257 -28.56 20.01 -3.74
N ALA A 258 -29.43 20.96 -3.40
CA ALA A 258 -29.11 22.40 -3.44
C ALA A 258 -27.86 22.76 -2.60
N GLN A 259 -27.61 21.99 -1.52
CA GLN A 259 -26.48 22.15 -0.63
C GLN A 259 -25.15 21.79 -1.31
N THR A 260 -25.11 20.72 -2.10
CA THR A 260 -23.91 20.26 -2.83
C THR A 260 -23.53 21.23 -3.94
N LYS A 261 -24.51 21.78 -4.67
CA LYS A 261 -24.26 22.84 -5.67
C LYS A 261 -23.66 24.10 -5.05
N LYS A 262 -24.14 24.49 -3.86
CA LYS A 262 -23.64 25.66 -3.13
C LYS A 262 -22.21 25.46 -2.62
N ALA A 263 -21.87 24.25 -2.15
CA ALA A 263 -20.52 23.90 -1.72
C ALA A 263 -19.52 23.97 -2.89
N ILE A 264 -19.86 23.36 -4.04
CA ILE A 264 -19.02 23.39 -5.25
C ILE A 264 -18.79 24.82 -5.73
N LYS A 265 -19.85 25.65 -5.78
CA LYS A 265 -19.72 27.04 -6.19
C LYS A 265 -18.75 27.81 -5.28
N LYS A 266 -18.83 27.59 -3.97
CA LYS A 266 -17.92 28.22 -3.00
C LYS A 266 -16.46 27.81 -3.20
N GLU A 267 -16.19 26.54 -3.52
CA GLU A 267 -14.84 26.07 -3.83
C GLU A 267 -14.31 26.65 -5.14
N VAL A 268 -15.15 26.69 -6.19
CA VAL A 268 -14.79 27.32 -7.48
C VAL A 268 -14.45 28.80 -7.27
N ASP A 269 -15.28 29.53 -6.54
CA ASP A 269 -15.05 30.95 -6.23
C ASP A 269 -13.74 31.15 -5.43
N ALA A 270 -13.39 30.21 -4.54
CA ALA A 270 -12.15 30.28 -3.76
C ALA A 270 -10.91 30.05 -4.64
N ILE A 271 -10.96 29.08 -5.56
CA ILE A 271 -9.90 28.81 -6.54
C ILE A 271 -9.73 30.02 -7.46
N GLU A 272 -10.80 30.57 -8.01
CA GLU A 272 -10.74 31.75 -8.86
C GLU A 272 -10.06 32.92 -8.15
N ARG A 273 -10.44 33.21 -6.90
CA ARG A 273 -9.79 34.27 -6.10
C ARG A 273 -8.31 34.01 -5.89
N GLN A 274 -7.92 32.79 -5.52
CA GLN A 274 -6.52 32.45 -5.26
C GLN A 274 -5.64 32.64 -6.51
N TYR A 275 -6.11 32.17 -7.67
CA TYR A 275 -5.35 32.31 -8.92
C TYR A 275 -5.36 33.74 -9.45
N ASN A 276 -6.47 34.48 -9.32
CA ASN A 276 -6.54 35.88 -9.74
C ASN A 276 -5.57 36.76 -8.94
N LEU A 277 -5.45 36.57 -7.62
CA LEU A 277 -4.47 37.29 -6.80
C LEU A 277 -3.02 37.03 -7.25
N ARG A 278 -2.70 35.79 -7.64
CA ARG A 278 -1.38 35.45 -8.20
C ARG A 278 -1.13 36.10 -9.55
N ILE A 279 -2.14 36.13 -10.42
CA ILE A 279 -2.06 36.76 -11.74
C ILE A 279 -1.85 38.28 -11.59
N GLU A 280 -2.59 38.92 -10.68
CA GLU A 280 -2.41 40.34 -10.35
C GLU A 280 -1.00 40.62 -9.80
N GLY A 281 -0.46 39.74 -8.95
CA GLY A 281 0.92 39.86 -8.45
C GLY A 281 1.97 39.82 -9.58
N ILE A 282 1.81 38.94 -10.58
CA ILE A 282 2.69 38.90 -11.75
C ILE A 282 2.62 40.21 -12.55
N ARG A 283 1.40 40.75 -12.73
CA ARG A 283 1.20 42.04 -13.42
C ARG A 283 1.88 43.19 -12.67
N GLN A 284 1.79 43.24 -11.34
CA GLN A 284 2.46 44.26 -10.53
C GLN A 284 4.00 44.18 -10.67
N ILE A 285 4.58 42.98 -10.60
CA ILE A 285 6.03 42.79 -10.79
C ILE A 285 6.46 43.21 -12.21
N PHE A 286 5.64 42.88 -13.22
CA PHE A 286 5.89 43.31 -14.60
C PHE A 286 5.88 44.83 -14.72
N GLU A 287 4.88 45.50 -14.15
CA GLU A 287 4.81 46.95 -14.13
C GLU A 287 6.05 47.55 -13.48
N GLU A 288 6.45 47.09 -12.29
CA GLU A 288 7.63 47.64 -11.59
C GLU A 288 8.91 47.53 -12.41
N LEU A 289 9.16 46.38 -13.04
CA LEU A 289 10.40 46.14 -13.81
C LEU A 289 10.46 46.90 -15.14
N VAL A 290 9.30 47.26 -15.69
CA VAL A 290 9.17 47.82 -17.03
C VAL A 290 8.87 49.33 -16.99
N ARG A 291 8.28 49.82 -15.90
CA ARG A 291 7.89 51.23 -15.70
C ARG A 291 9.07 52.18 -15.85
N ASP A 292 10.20 51.90 -15.22
CA ASP A 292 11.37 52.78 -15.25
C ASP A 292 12.06 52.81 -16.61
N ASP A 293 12.02 51.70 -17.36
CA ASP A 293 12.67 51.57 -18.66
C ASP A 293 11.82 52.13 -19.83
N LEU A 294 10.48 52.13 -19.71
CA LEU A 294 9.58 52.58 -20.78
C LEU A 294 9.14 54.04 -20.68
N ILE A 295 9.12 54.63 -19.48
CA ILE A 295 8.64 55.99 -19.30
C ILE A 295 9.55 56.98 -20.05
N GLY A 296 8.96 57.70 -21.02
CA GLY A 296 9.64 58.77 -21.75
C GLY A 296 10.22 58.40 -23.12
N LEU A 297 10.20 57.13 -23.51
CA LEU A 297 10.61 56.68 -24.85
C LEU A 297 9.53 56.94 -25.91
N LYS A 298 9.96 57.16 -27.17
CA LYS A 298 9.06 57.41 -28.31
C LYS A 298 8.59 56.10 -28.94
N ILE A 299 7.31 56.08 -29.30
CA ILE A 299 6.63 54.96 -29.96
C ILE A 299 6.85 55.04 -31.48
N VAL A 300 7.22 53.92 -32.11
CA VAL A 300 7.58 53.85 -33.54
C VAL A 300 6.36 53.60 -34.45
N ASP A 301 5.44 52.75 -34.01
CA ASP A 301 4.25 52.31 -34.75
C ASP A 301 2.98 52.49 -33.92
N ASP A 302 1.87 52.81 -34.58
CA ASP A 302 0.54 52.87 -33.94
C ASP A 302 0.10 51.46 -33.50
N VAL A 303 -0.46 51.35 -32.29
CA VAL A 303 -0.99 50.08 -31.76
C VAL A 303 -2.46 50.25 -31.44
N TYR A 304 -3.29 49.44 -32.10
CA TYR A 304 -4.73 49.35 -31.90
C TYR A 304 -5.08 48.13 -31.05
N ASP A 305 -6.09 48.26 -30.19
CA ASP A 305 -6.70 47.13 -29.50
C ASP A 305 -7.70 46.42 -30.41
N PHE A 306 -7.53 45.12 -30.60
CA PHE A 306 -8.42 44.30 -31.44
C PHE A 306 -9.80 44.04 -30.81
N LYS A 307 -9.98 44.26 -29.50
CA LYS A 307 -11.26 44.04 -28.82
C LYS A 307 -12.16 45.28 -28.84
N SER A 308 -11.57 46.47 -28.76
CA SER A 308 -12.30 47.75 -28.70
C SER A 308 -12.15 48.60 -29.97
N ASP A 309 -11.26 48.23 -30.90
CA ASP A 309 -10.90 49.00 -32.10
C ASP A 309 -10.38 50.41 -31.78
N GLU A 310 -9.93 50.63 -30.54
CA GLU A 310 -9.43 51.92 -30.05
C GLU A 310 -7.91 52.03 -30.24
N LEU A 311 -7.46 53.24 -30.58
CA LEU A 311 -6.04 53.59 -30.71
C LEU A 311 -5.42 53.75 -29.32
N VAL A 312 -4.59 52.79 -28.92
CA VAL A 312 -3.99 52.75 -27.58
C VAL A 312 -2.67 53.53 -27.53
N PHE A 313 -1.85 53.36 -28.56
CA PHE A 313 -0.54 54.01 -28.68
C PHE A 313 -0.43 54.73 -30.02
N GLU A 314 -0.15 56.03 -29.95
CA GLU A 314 0.11 56.88 -31.12
C GLU A 314 1.60 57.02 -31.40
N LYS A 315 1.96 56.91 -32.67
CA LYS A 315 3.29 57.11 -33.22
C LYS A 315 3.85 58.48 -32.83
N GLY A 316 5.08 58.48 -32.32
CA GLY A 316 5.82 59.69 -31.94
C GLY A 316 5.48 60.28 -30.56
N LYS A 317 4.43 59.80 -29.88
CA LYS A 317 4.13 60.18 -28.49
C LYS A 317 5.02 59.40 -27.50
N LYS A 318 5.23 60.00 -26.32
CA LYS A 318 5.95 59.36 -25.21
C LYS A 318 5.01 58.45 -24.42
N VAL A 319 5.48 57.29 -24.01
CA VAL A 319 4.73 56.33 -23.18
C VAL A 319 4.39 56.96 -21.81
N ARG A 320 3.12 56.92 -21.42
CA ARG A 320 2.64 57.40 -20.10
C ARG A 320 2.37 56.22 -19.16
N ALA A 321 2.70 56.37 -17.87
CA ALA A 321 2.50 55.33 -16.86
C ALA A 321 1.03 54.86 -16.73
N LYS A 322 0.05 55.75 -16.90
CA LYS A 322 -1.39 55.39 -16.85
C LYS A 322 -1.82 54.46 -17.99
N GLN A 323 -1.13 54.46 -19.12
CA GLN A 323 -1.47 53.61 -20.27
C GLN A 323 -0.94 52.18 -20.09
N LEU A 324 0.01 51.93 -19.19
CA LEU A 324 0.60 50.60 -18.97
C LEU A 324 -0.24 49.70 -18.04
N ASN A 325 -0.98 50.29 -17.10
CA ASN A 325 -1.64 49.54 -16.01
C ASN A 325 -2.91 48.79 -16.43
N SER A 326 -3.44 49.03 -17.63
CA SER A 326 -4.73 48.47 -18.08
C SER A 326 -4.64 47.62 -19.35
N LEU A 327 -3.44 47.35 -19.87
CA LEU A 327 -3.27 46.71 -21.17
C LEU A 327 -2.98 45.22 -21.08
N ASP A 328 -3.60 44.46 -21.98
CA ASP A 328 -3.31 43.05 -22.19
C ASP A 328 -1.88 42.87 -22.74
N TYR A 329 -1.17 41.82 -22.30
CA TYR A 329 0.18 41.50 -22.75
C TYR A 329 0.31 41.32 -24.28
N SER A 330 -0.78 40.95 -24.96
CA SER A 330 -0.86 40.84 -26.42
C SER A 330 -0.64 42.19 -27.13
N LEU A 331 -1.07 43.29 -26.51
CA LEU A 331 -0.88 44.65 -27.02
C LEU A 331 0.52 45.16 -26.69
N LEU A 332 1.01 44.85 -25.49
CA LEU A 332 2.38 45.18 -25.06
C LEU A 332 3.45 44.47 -25.91
N ALA A 333 3.17 43.26 -26.41
CA ALA A 333 4.06 42.53 -27.32
C ALA A 333 4.21 43.21 -28.70
N ARG A 334 3.20 43.98 -29.12
CA ARG A 334 3.18 44.69 -30.41
C ARG A 334 3.81 46.08 -30.34
N LEU A 335 4.05 46.59 -29.13
CA LEU A 335 4.71 47.87 -28.90
C LEU A 335 6.13 47.85 -29.48
N LYS A 336 6.46 48.81 -30.35
CA LYS A 336 7.82 49.04 -30.84
C LYS A 336 8.38 50.36 -30.34
N VAL A 337 9.54 50.27 -29.71
CA VAL A 337 10.25 51.40 -29.09
C VAL A 337 11.56 51.68 -29.84
N GLU A 338 12.01 52.93 -29.82
CA GLU A 338 13.17 53.43 -30.57
C GLU A 338 14.51 52.75 -30.18
N ASP A 339 14.70 52.41 -28.90
CA ASP A 339 15.92 51.72 -28.44
C ASP A 339 15.84 50.20 -28.64
N ARG A 340 16.76 49.67 -29.46
CA ARG A 340 16.85 48.25 -29.82
C ARG A 340 17.19 47.35 -28.63
N LYS A 341 17.95 47.83 -27.63
CA LYS A 341 18.25 47.04 -26.42
C LYS A 341 17.04 46.93 -25.50
N THR A 342 16.35 48.05 -25.28
CA THR A 342 15.12 48.10 -24.48
C THR A 342 13.98 47.32 -25.15
N GLN A 343 13.87 47.36 -26.48
CA GLN A 343 12.89 46.56 -27.23
C GLN A 343 13.10 45.05 -27.06
N GLN A 344 14.34 44.57 -27.13
CA GLN A 344 14.66 43.15 -26.90
C GLN A 344 14.37 42.72 -25.46
N LYS A 345 14.69 43.59 -24.49
CA LYS A 345 14.35 43.36 -23.07
C LYS A 345 12.85 43.32 -22.86
N LEU A 346 12.10 44.27 -23.42
CA LEU A 346 10.64 44.34 -23.34
C LEU A 346 9.98 43.09 -23.94
N SER A 347 10.33 42.73 -25.17
CA SER A 347 9.79 41.54 -25.83
C SER A 347 10.06 40.26 -25.02
N ARG A 348 11.27 40.12 -24.47
CA ARG A 348 11.61 39.00 -23.57
C ARG A 348 10.75 39.00 -22.31
N MET A 349 10.57 40.15 -21.66
CA MET A 349 9.79 40.27 -20.42
C MET A 349 8.31 40.01 -20.65
N VAL A 350 7.73 40.55 -21.74
CA VAL A 350 6.33 40.31 -22.11
C VAL A 350 6.09 38.83 -22.39
N ASN A 351 6.97 38.16 -23.14
CA ASN A 351 6.85 36.74 -23.42
C ASN A 351 6.93 35.88 -22.14
N LEU A 352 7.82 36.23 -21.21
CA LEU A 352 7.95 35.51 -19.93
C LEU A 352 6.73 35.70 -19.02
N ALA A 353 6.21 36.92 -18.90
CA ALA A 353 5.03 37.23 -18.10
C ALA A 353 3.76 36.55 -18.68
N ALA A 354 3.56 36.66 -19.99
CA ALA A 354 2.43 36.04 -20.68
C ALA A 354 2.45 34.50 -20.56
N MET A 355 3.62 33.88 -20.62
CA MET A 355 3.76 32.42 -20.47
C MET A 355 3.40 31.95 -19.07
N GLU A 356 3.82 32.66 -18.01
CA GLU A 356 3.46 32.30 -16.63
C GLU A 356 1.98 32.58 -16.32
N GLU A 357 1.40 33.69 -16.80
CA GLU A 357 -0.04 33.95 -16.66
C GLU A 357 -0.87 32.87 -17.37
N ALA A 358 -0.53 32.52 -18.62
CA ALA A 358 -1.21 31.47 -19.37
C ALA A 358 -1.14 30.11 -18.66
N LYS A 359 0.00 29.80 -18.03
CA LYS A 359 0.17 28.57 -17.23
C LYS A 359 -0.73 28.57 -15.99
N LEU A 360 -0.84 29.69 -15.28
CA LEU A 360 -1.75 29.80 -14.13
C LEU A 360 -3.22 29.68 -14.55
N VAL A 361 -3.61 30.31 -15.65
CA VAL A 361 -4.96 30.23 -16.22
C VAL A 361 -5.29 28.78 -16.62
N ALA A 362 -4.39 28.09 -17.33
CA ALA A 362 -4.60 26.71 -17.72
C ALA A 362 -4.76 25.77 -16.51
N VAL A 363 -3.96 25.96 -15.45
CA VAL A 363 -4.09 25.15 -14.22
C VAL A 363 -5.40 25.46 -13.48
N ARG A 364 -5.79 26.72 -13.39
CA ARG A 364 -7.07 27.16 -12.81
C ARG A 364 -8.24 26.51 -13.53
N ASP A 365 -8.28 26.64 -14.85
CA ASP A 365 -9.41 26.15 -15.67
C ASP A 365 -9.49 24.62 -15.61
N ALA A 366 -8.35 23.92 -15.62
CA ALA A 366 -8.31 22.47 -15.44
C ALA A 366 -8.83 22.01 -14.06
N GLN A 367 -8.50 22.74 -12.98
CA GLN A 367 -9.05 22.45 -11.64
C GLN A 367 -10.56 22.69 -11.59
N ILE A 368 -11.05 23.77 -12.17
CA ILE A 368 -12.47 24.10 -12.24
C ILE A 368 -13.24 23.06 -13.07
N GLU A 369 -12.71 22.65 -14.23
CA GLU A 369 -13.32 21.62 -15.06
C GLU A 369 -13.42 20.28 -14.32
N ARG A 370 -12.35 19.87 -13.63
CA ARG A 370 -12.34 18.65 -12.82
C ARG A 370 -13.40 18.70 -11.72
N LEU A 371 -13.54 19.86 -11.07
CA LEU A 371 -14.58 20.10 -10.07
C LEU A 371 -15.99 20.21 -10.63
N LYS A 372 -16.18 20.46 -11.93
CA LYS A 372 -17.51 20.50 -12.58
C LYS A 372 -17.93 19.14 -13.12
N LYS A 373 -17.04 18.48 -13.88
CA LYS A 373 -17.31 17.24 -14.63
C LYS A 373 -17.63 16.03 -13.73
N GLY A 374 -17.19 16.06 -12.46
CA GLY A 374 -17.38 14.95 -11.53
C GLY A 374 -16.48 13.76 -11.84
N ASP A 375 -16.74 12.65 -11.15
CA ASP A 375 -15.99 11.41 -11.33
C ASP A 375 -16.66 10.53 -12.39
N ASP A 376 -15.86 9.98 -13.29
CA ASP A 376 -16.31 9.04 -14.31
C ASP A 376 -16.42 7.64 -13.69
N LEU A 377 -17.65 7.15 -13.52
CA LEU A 377 -17.94 5.84 -12.94
C LEU A 377 -18.35 4.83 -14.02
N PRO A 378 -18.20 3.51 -13.79
CA PRO A 378 -18.71 2.48 -14.69
C PRO A 378 -20.24 2.57 -14.86
N PRO A 379 -20.79 2.24 -16.04
CA PRO A 379 -22.24 2.35 -16.30
C PRO A 379 -23.05 1.54 -15.28
N GLY A 380 -24.12 2.14 -14.76
CA GLY A 380 -24.96 1.54 -13.71
C GLY A 380 -24.43 1.70 -12.28
N VAL A 381 -23.25 2.29 -12.07
CA VAL A 381 -22.75 2.67 -10.74
C VAL A 381 -23.09 4.13 -10.45
N ASN A 382 -23.83 4.35 -9.35
CA ASN A 382 -24.25 5.68 -8.90
C ASN A 382 -23.22 6.31 -7.96
N LYS A 383 -22.75 5.53 -6.98
CA LYS A 383 -21.75 5.94 -5.99
C LYS A 383 -20.73 4.83 -5.79
N SER A 384 -19.47 5.19 -5.65
CA SER A 384 -18.37 4.30 -5.26
C SER A 384 -17.70 4.89 -4.01
N VAL A 385 -17.59 4.09 -2.95
CA VAL A 385 -16.96 4.48 -1.69
C VAL A 385 -15.72 3.62 -1.48
N LYS A 386 -14.58 4.28 -1.30
CA LYS A 386 -13.28 3.67 -1.01
C LYS A 386 -12.85 4.05 0.39
N VAL A 387 -12.77 3.06 1.26
CA VAL A 387 -12.31 3.21 2.65
C VAL A 387 -10.87 2.70 2.74
N TYR A 388 -9.97 3.55 3.21
CA TYR A 388 -8.56 3.22 3.44
C TYR A 388 -8.36 2.87 4.91
N VAL A 389 -8.05 1.61 5.19
CA VAL A 389 -7.79 1.12 6.54
C VAL A 389 -6.28 0.89 6.69
N ALA A 390 -5.66 1.60 7.63
CA ALA A 390 -4.26 1.39 7.97
C ALA A 390 -4.10 0.43 9.13
N THR A 391 -3.30 -0.60 8.90
CA THR A 391 -2.99 -1.68 9.84
C THR A 391 -1.51 -1.60 10.20
N LYS A 392 -1.23 -1.52 11.50
CA LYS A 392 0.15 -1.62 12.02
C LYS A 392 0.49 -3.11 12.20
N ARG A 393 1.37 -3.64 11.37
CA ARG A 393 1.78 -5.05 11.40
C ARG A 393 3.13 -5.21 12.09
N ARG A 394 3.08 -5.73 13.31
CA ARG A 394 4.27 -6.11 14.09
C ARG A 394 4.90 -7.39 13.52
N MET A 395 6.09 -7.72 14.01
CA MET A 395 6.72 -9.00 13.68
C MET A 395 6.04 -10.12 14.46
N SER A 396 5.71 -11.23 13.80
CA SER A 396 5.11 -12.42 14.43
C SER A 396 5.83 -13.70 14.02
N VAL A 397 5.54 -14.79 14.74
CA VAL A 397 6.03 -16.13 14.38
C VAL A 397 5.41 -16.52 13.03
N GLY A 398 6.24 -17.00 12.10
CA GLY A 398 5.85 -17.31 10.73
C GLY A 398 6.19 -16.22 9.71
N ASP A 399 6.50 -14.99 10.15
CA ASP A 399 6.94 -13.93 9.25
C ASP A 399 8.34 -14.23 8.69
N LYS A 400 8.57 -13.81 7.43
CA LYS A 400 9.84 -14.05 6.74
C LYS A 400 10.79 -12.86 6.84
N MET A 401 12.02 -13.13 7.25
CA MET A 401 13.13 -12.17 7.24
C MET A 401 14.22 -12.60 6.26
N ALA A 402 15.05 -11.64 5.87
CA ALA A 402 16.27 -11.95 5.12
C ALA A 402 17.37 -10.93 5.37
N GLY A 403 18.62 -11.39 5.34
CA GLY A 403 19.77 -10.52 5.13
C GLY A 403 20.01 -10.26 3.64
N ARG A 404 21.05 -9.47 3.34
CA ARG A 404 21.43 -9.11 1.96
C ARG A 404 22.14 -10.24 1.20
N HIS A 405 22.66 -11.24 1.93
CA HIS A 405 23.48 -12.34 1.40
C HIS A 405 22.67 -13.59 1.04
N GLY A 406 21.36 -13.45 0.81
CA GLY A 406 20.49 -14.57 0.46
C GLY A 406 20.11 -15.48 1.63
N ASN A 407 20.57 -15.17 2.85
CA ASN A 407 20.15 -15.82 4.09
C ASN A 407 18.71 -15.41 4.40
N LYS A 408 17.76 -16.26 4.00
CA LYS A 408 16.33 -16.10 4.27
C LYS A 408 15.95 -17.03 5.40
N GLY A 409 15.05 -16.59 6.25
CA GLY A 409 14.54 -17.42 7.33
C GLY A 409 13.15 -17.02 7.78
N VAL A 410 12.50 -17.94 8.47
CA VAL A 410 11.18 -17.73 9.07
C VAL A 410 11.38 -17.56 10.57
N VAL A 411 10.72 -16.57 11.17
CA VAL A 411 10.77 -16.43 12.64
C VAL A 411 10.02 -17.60 13.25
N ALA A 412 10.74 -18.47 13.97
CA ALA A 412 10.15 -19.65 14.60
C ALA A 412 9.79 -19.41 16.06
N ARG A 413 10.59 -18.60 16.78
CA ARG A 413 10.32 -18.26 18.17
C ARG A 413 10.72 -16.83 18.49
N ILE A 414 9.87 -16.19 19.28
CA ILE A 414 10.17 -14.94 19.96
C ILE A 414 10.54 -15.31 21.39
N VAL A 415 11.74 -14.94 21.82
CA VAL A 415 12.31 -15.30 23.12
C VAL A 415 12.36 -14.05 24.00
N PRO A 416 11.94 -14.14 25.28
CA PRO A 416 12.06 -13.03 26.23
C PRO A 416 13.49 -12.53 26.35
N VAL A 417 13.67 -11.24 26.63
CA VAL A 417 15.01 -10.61 26.64
C VAL A 417 15.94 -11.27 27.66
N GLN A 418 15.42 -11.65 28.83
CA GLN A 418 16.18 -12.32 29.89
C GLN A 418 16.67 -13.72 29.52
N ASP A 419 16.00 -14.41 28.59
CA ASP A 419 16.38 -15.75 28.16
C ASP A 419 17.39 -15.73 27.01
N MET A 420 17.58 -14.57 26.37
CA MET A 420 18.52 -14.43 25.26
C MET A 420 19.97 -14.50 25.77
N PRO A 421 20.87 -15.14 25.01
CA PRO A 421 22.29 -15.04 25.31
C PRO A 421 22.75 -13.58 25.29
N PHE A 422 23.61 -13.22 26.23
CA PHE A 422 24.10 -11.86 26.38
C PHE A 422 25.63 -11.79 26.33
N LEU A 423 26.11 -10.63 25.90
CA LEU A 423 27.51 -10.28 25.82
C LEU A 423 28.09 -10.07 27.24
N PRO A 424 29.44 -10.10 27.41
CA PRO A 424 30.06 -9.89 28.72
C PRO A 424 29.74 -8.53 29.39
N ASP A 425 29.32 -7.54 28.61
CA ASP A 425 28.87 -6.23 29.06
C ASP A 425 27.41 -6.21 29.55
N GLY A 426 26.69 -7.33 29.43
CA GLY A 426 25.27 -7.45 29.77
C GLY A 426 24.32 -7.21 28.60
N THR A 427 24.80 -6.83 27.41
CA THR A 427 23.95 -6.55 26.25
C THR A 427 23.36 -7.85 25.68
N PRO A 428 22.03 -8.03 25.66
CA PRO A 428 21.42 -9.23 25.08
C PRO A 428 21.54 -9.23 23.55
N LEU A 429 21.68 -10.43 22.96
CA LEU A 429 21.58 -10.59 21.52
C LEU A 429 20.14 -10.36 21.06
N GLN A 430 19.99 -9.87 19.83
CA GLN A 430 18.68 -9.52 19.30
C GLN A 430 18.13 -10.59 18.35
N ILE A 431 19.00 -11.25 17.57
CA ILE A 431 18.64 -12.38 16.70
C ILE A 431 19.69 -13.49 16.82
N LEU A 432 19.26 -14.75 16.85
CA LEU A 432 20.14 -15.91 16.73
C LEU A 432 19.96 -16.57 15.36
N LEU A 433 21.07 -16.81 14.67
CA LEU A 433 21.12 -17.45 13.37
C LEU A 433 21.86 -18.78 13.44
N ASN A 434 21.44 -19.73 12.62
CA ASN A 434 22.10 -21.02 12.55
C ASN A 434 23.44 -20.92 11.80
N PRO A 435 24.58 -21.28 12.43
CA PRO A 435 25.88 -21.26 11.75
C PRO A 435 25.97 -22.27 10.60
N LEU A 436 25.21 -23.37 10.65
CA LEU A 436 25.25 -24.43 9.63
C LEU A 436 24.73 -23.99 8.27
N GLY A 437 23.90 -22.95 8.23
CA GLY A 437 23.37 -22.38 6.99
C GLY A 437 24.43 -21.64 6.15
N VAL A 438 25.57 -21.25 6.74
CA VAL A 438 26.60 -20.47 6.04
C VAL A 438 27.49 -21.34 5.14
N PRO A 439 28.10 -22.45 5.61
CA PRO A 439 28.97 -23.28 4.78
C PRO A 439 28.23 -23.92 3.60
N SER A 440 27.03 -24.45 3.85
CA SER A 440 26.20 -25.13 2.83
C SER A 440 25.84 -24.21 1.66
N ARG A 441 25.66 -22.91 1.92
CA ARG A 441 25.28 -21.90 0.90
C ARG A 441 26.43 -21.06 0.38
N MET A 442 27.63 -21.25 0.93
CA MET A 442 28.84 -20.50 0.57
C MET A 442 28.68 -18.97 0.61
N ASN A 443 27.81 -18.45 1.48
CA ASN A 443 27.53 -17.01 1.59
C ASN A 443 28.29 -16.36 2.76
N VAL A 444 29.62 -16.50 2.73
CA VAL A 444 30.55 -16.02 3.77
C VAL A 444 30.50 -14.51 3.98
N GLY A 445 30.04 -13.76 2.97
CA GLY A 445 29.87 -12.30 3.05
C GLY A 445 29.05 -11.83 4.26
N GLN A 446 28.08 -12.63 4.71
CA GLN A 446 27.28 -12.28 5.90
C GLN A 446 28.12 -12.25 7.19
N ILE A 447 29.15 -13.09 7.30
CA ILE A 447 30.06 -13.11 8.45
C ILE A 447 30.97 -11.89 8.40
N LEU A 448 31.49 -11.56 7.22
CA LEU A 448 32.32 -10.37 7.01
C LEU A 448 31.54 -9.08 7.30
N GLU A 449 30.27 -9.01 6.87
CA GLU A 449 29.35 -7.93 7.21
C GLU A 449 29.16 -7.84 8.72
N THR A 450 28.92 -8.98 9.39
CA THR A 450 28.70 -9.06 10.84
C THR A 450 29.89 -8.49 11.63
N HIS A 451 31.11 -8.89 11.28
CA HIS A 451 32.33 -8.40 11.93
C HIS A 451 32.54 -6.90 11.70
N LEU A 452 32.50 -6.47 10.43
CA LEU A 452 32.71 -5.07 10.10
C LEU A 452 31.62 -4.18 10.73
N GLY A 453 30.36 -4.61 10.65
CA GLY A 453 29.23 -3.90 11.24
C GLY A 453 29.39 -3.72 12.76
N TRP A 454 29.94 -4.72 13.46
CA TRP A 454 30.18 -4.61 14.90
C TRP A 454 31.21 -3.53 15.23
N ALA A 455 32.37 -3.55 14.54
CA ALA A 455 33.38 -2.50 14.70
C ALA A 455 32.81 -1.11 14.41
N LEU A 456 32.04 -0.97 13.33
CA LEU A 456 31.45 0.30 12.92
C LEU A 456 30.43 0.83 13.92
N LYS A 457 29.59 -0.05 14.49
CA LYS A 457 28.63 0.35 15.53
C LYS A 457 29.32 0.87 16.77
N THR A 458 30.36 0.18 17.24
CA THR A 458 31.14 0.58 18.42
C THR A 458 31.89 1.89 18.20
N LEU A 459 32.41 2.12 16.98
CA LEU A 459 33.10 3.35 16.61
C LEU A 459 32.14 4.51 16.26
N GLY A 460 30.84 4.25 16.13
CA GLY A 460 29.86 5.26 15.67
C GLY A 460 30.05 5.69 14.22
N LEU A 461 30.62 4.81 13.37
CA LEU A 461 30.93 5.10 11.97
C LEU A 461 30.00 4.34 11.02
N ARG A 462 29.89 4.85 9.79
CA ARG A 462 29.27 4.16 8.64
C ARG A 462 30.31 4.11 7.52
N VAL A 463 30.40 2.99 6.82
CA VAL A 463 31.40 2.81 5.76
C VAL A 463 30.76 2.23 4.52
N SER A 464 31.20 2.73 3.36
CA SER A 464 30.94 2.13 2.06
C SER A 464 32.04 1.11 1.73
N SER A 465 31.62 -0.11 1.42
CA SER A 465 32.45 -1.18 0.87
C SER A 465 31.95 -1.51 -0.54
N PRO A 466 32.49 -0.83 -1.58
CA PRO A 466 32.05 -1.02 -2.96
C PRO A 466 32.13 -2.47 -3.44
N VAL A 467 31.28 -2.81 -4.42
CA VAL A 467 31.26 -4.15 -5.01
C VAL A 467 32.59 -4.42 -5.72
N PHE A 468 33.21 -5.57 -5.46
CA PHE A 468 34.53 -6.00 -5.96
C PHE A 468 35.73 -5.14 -5.55
N ASN A 469 35.53 -4.06 -4.79
CA ASN A 469 36.60 -3.23 -4.22
C ASN A 469 36.28 -2.92 -2.75
N GLY A 470 35.91 -3.97 -2.01
CA GLY A 470 35.45 -3.88 -0.64
C GLY A 470 36.57 -3.92 0.40
N ALA A 471 36.18 -3.87 1.67
CA ALA A 471 37.12 -4.03 2.77
C ALA A 471 37.76 -5.43 2.76
N SER A 472 39.08 -5.50 2.65
CA SER A 472 39.84 -6.74 2.86
C SER A 472 39.71 -7.24 4.30
N GLU A 473 39.84 -8.54 4.54
CA GLU A 473 39.78 -9.13 5.88
C GLU A 473 40.76 -8.47 6.87
N HIS A 474 42.01 -8.21 6.46
CA HIS A 474 42.99 -7.54 7.29
C HIS A 474 42.51 -6.17 7.78
N LYS A 475 41.83 -5.42 6.91
CA LYS A 475 41.25 -4.11 7.25
C LYS A 475 40.06 -4.23 8.20
N ILE A 476 39.24 -5.28 8.07
CA ILE A 476 38.16 -5.58 9.02
C ILE A 476 38.77 -5.89 10.40
N GLN A 477 39.79 -6.73 10.47
CA GLN A 477 40.50 -7.04 11.72
C GLN A 477 41.13 -5.79 12.35
N GLU A 478 41.73 -4.90 11.54
CA GLU A 478 42.26 -3.62 11.99
C GLU A 478 41.16 -2.73 12.60
N MET A 479 40.00 -2.64 11.95
CA MET A 479 38.85 -1.89 12.46
C MET A 479 38.31 -2.49 13.76
N MET A 480 38.24 -3.81 13.87
CA MET A 480 37.87 -4.51 15.11
C MET A 480 38.83 -4.17 16.26
N ARG A 481 40.14 -4.20 16.00
CA ARG A 481 41.15 -3.80 17.01
C ARG A 481 41.00 -2.34 17.43
N LYS A 482 40.75 -1.43 16.49
CA LYS A 482 40.48 -0.01 16.79
C LYS A 482 39.23 0.18 17.65
N ALA A 483 38.22 -0.67 17.47
CA ALA A 483 37.00 -0.69 18.27
C ALA A 483 37.17 -1.37 19.65
N GLY A 484 38.36 -1.91 19.98
CA GLY A 484 38.56 -2.70 21.20
C GLY A 484 37.89 -4.07 21.19
N LEU A 485 37.51 -4.57 20.01
CA LEU A 485 36.84 -5.85 19.81
C LEU A 485 37.84 -6.95 19.38
N PRO A 486 37.52 -8.23 19.65
CA PRO A 486 38.41 -9.32 19.27
C PRO A 486 38.51 -9.45 17.74
N PRO A 487 39.73 -9.62 17.18
CA PRO A 487 39.94 -9.59 15.73
C PRO A 487 39.28 -10.76 14.99
N ASN A 488 39.01 -11.87 15.67
CA ASN A 488 38.31 -13.03 15.11
C ASN A 488 36.77 -12.86 15.09
N GLY A 489 36.23 -11.78 15.66
CA GLY A 489 34.79 -11.52 15.75
C GLY A 489 34.02 -12.46 16.67
N LYS A 490 34.72 -13.22 17.53
CA LYS A 490 34.10 -14.18 18.45
C LYS A 490 34.21 -13.71 19.89
N VAL A 491 33.14 -13.90 20.66
CA VAL A 491 33.09 -13.60 22.09
C VAL A 491 32.40 -14.74 22.81
N ARG A 492 32.85 -15.01 24.05
CA ARG A 492 32.19 -15.95 24.93
C ARG A 492 30.93 -15.33 25.52
N LEU A 493 29.78 -15.86 25.12
CA LEU A 493 28.47 -15.39 25.58
C LEU A 493 28.08 -16.08 26.90
N ARG A 494 27.15 -15.46 27.62
CA ARG A 494 26.46 -16.08 28.75
C ARG A 494 25.04 -16.46 28.35
N ASP A 495 24.59 -17.62 28.78
CA ASP A 495 23.21 -18.06 28.62
C ASP A 495 22.30 -17.21 29.53
N GLY A 496 21.23 -16.65 28.97
CA GLY A 496 20.26 -15.84 29.69
C GLY A 496 19.54 -16.59 30.82
N ARG A 497 19.31 -17.90 30.65
CA ARG A 497 18.54 -18.72 31.58
C ARG A 497 19.34 -19.17 32.80
N THR A 498 20.56 -19.63 32.55
CA THR A 498 21.45 -20.18 33.59
C THR A 498 22.44 -19.15 34.14
N GLY A 499 22.76 -18.12 33.36
CA GLY A 499 23.81 -17.15 33.66
C GLY A 499 25.23 -17.69 33.42
N GLU A 500 25.37 -18.97 33.06
CA GLU A 500 26.66 -19.61 32.82
C GLU A 500 27.25 -19.20 31.48
N TYR A 501 28.57 -19.24 31.39
CA TYR A 501 29.25 -19.00 30.11
C TYR A 501 29.08 -20.20 29.18
N LEU A 502 28.73 -19.93 27.92
CA LEU A 502 28.77 -20.94 26.87
C LEU A 502 30.17 -21.52 26.73
N TYR A 503 30.24 -22.81 26.39
CA TYR A 503 31.51 -23.54 26.29
C TYR A 503 32.42 -22.99 25.18
N GLN A 504 31.87 -22.67 24.00
CA GLN A 504 32.60 -22.12 22.86
C GLN A 504 32.37 -20.63 22.68
N GLU A 505 33.35 -19.96 22.08
CA GLU A 505 33.17 -18.58 21.62
C GLU A 505 32.28 -18.53 20.39
N THR A 506 31.33 -17.60 20.38
CA THR A 506 30.33 -17.45 19.33
C THR A 506 30.65 -16.23 18.48
N THR A 507 30.48 -16.34 17.16
CA THR A 507 30.57 -15.19 16.27
C THR A 507 29.39 -14.25 16.52
N VAL A 508 29.68 -13.01 16.88
CA VAL A 508 28.69 -11.97 17.15
C VAL A 508 29.00 -10.74 16.32
N GLY A 509 27.98 -9.96 16.00
CA GLY A 509 28.17 -8.63 15.45
C GLY A 509 26.90 -8.04 14.87
N GLN A 510 27.04 -6.99 14.06
CA GLN A 510 25.90 -6.27 13.50
C GLN A 510 25.68 -6.65 12.05
N ILE A 511 24.49 -7.15 11.72
CA ILE A 511 24.11 -7.48 10.34
C ILE A 511 22.87 -6.67 9.93
N TYR A 512 22.77 -6.33 8.65
CA TYR A 512 21.61 -5.63 8.12
C TYR A 512 20.49 -6.61 7.74
N MET A 513 19.41 -6.60 8.53
CA MET A 513 18.25 -7.48 8.34
C MET A 513 17.03 -6.72 7.80
N MET A 514 16.28 -7.38 6.92
CA MET A 514 15.07 -6.86 6.30
C MET A 514 13.86 -7.75 6.63
N LYS A 515 12.71 -7.13 6.86
CA LYS A 515 11.40 -7.80 6.87
C LYS A 515 10.87 -7.91 5.45
N LEU A 516 10.50 -9.12 5.01
CA LEU A 516 9.96 -9.33 3.68
C LEU A 516 8.44 -9.20 3.66
N ASN A 517 7.85 -8.92 2.49
CA ASN A 517 6.40 -8.83 2.29
C ASN A 517 5.68 -10.21 2.32
N HIS A 518 6.30 -11.20 2.96
CA HIS A 518 5.79 -12.55 3.12
C HIS A 518 5.34 -12.70 4.56
N LEU A 519 4.19 -12.10 4.87
CA LEU A 519 3.63 -12.07 6.21
C LEU A 519 2.75 -13.29 6.45
N VAL A 520 2.77 -13.81 7.67
CA VAL A 520 1.99 -15.00 8.05
C VAL A 520 0.49 -14.73 8.00
N ASP A 521 0.05 -13.54 8.42
CA ASP A 521 -1.36 -13.13 8.46
C ASP A 521 -2.00 -13.13 7.07
N ASP A 522 -1.22 -12.84 6.03
CA ASP A 522 -1.71 -12.88 4.65
C ASP A 522 -1.83 -14.32 4.14
N LYS A 523 -1.02 -15.25 4.68
CA LYS A 523 -0.93 -16.64 4.23
C LYS A 523 -1.83 -17.61 4.97
N ILE A 524 -2.19 -17.30 6.22
CA ILE A 524 -3.12 -18.14 6.97
C ILE A 524 -4.49 -18.12 6.27
N HIS A 525 -5.01 -19.31 6.01
CA HIS A 525 -6.31 -19.52 5.39
C HIS A 525 -6.87 -20.86 5.85
N ALA A 526 -8.08 -20.81 6.39
CA ALA A 526 -8.82 -21.99 6.83
C ALA A 526 -10.25 -21.89 6.31
N ARG A 527 -10.81 -23.04 5.94
CA ARG A 527 -12.18 -23.17 5.45
C ARG A 527 -12.79 -24.41 6.08
N ALA A 528 -13.97 -24.24 6.67
CA ALA A 528 -14.87 -25.35 6.97
C ALA A 528 -15.87 -25.50 5.82
N ILE A 529 -16.82 -24.58 5.72
CA ILE A 529 -17.80 -24.48 4.63
C ILE A 529 -17.64 -23.11 3.97
N GLY A 530 -17.98 -23.01 2.69
CA GLY A 530 -17.87 -21.78 1.94
C GLY A 530 -18.66 -21.84 0.64
N PRO A 531 -18.49 -20.84 -0.23
CA PRO A 531 -19.15 -20.83 -1.53
C PRO A 531 -18.62 -21.94 -2.45
N TYR A 532 -19.47 -22.33 -3.38
CA TYR A 532 -19.23 -23.37 -4.37
C TYR A 532 -19.41 -22.82 -5.79
N SER A 533 -18.72 -23.43 -6.74
CA SER A 533 -18.84 -23.15 -8.16
C SER A 533 -20.24 -23.51 -8.65
N LEU A 534 -20.83 -22.67 -9.49
CA LEU A 534 -22.15 -22.95 -10.07
C LEU A 534 -22.14 -24.15 -11.01
N VAL A 535 -21.04 -24.34 -11.75
CA VAL A 535 -20.93 -25.37 -12.79
C VAL A 535 -20.49 -26.70 -12.18
N THR A 536 -19.33 -26.71 -11.51
CA THR A 536 -18.71 -27.94 -11.02
C THR A 536 -19.16 -28.32 -9.61
N GLN A 537 -19.89 -27.44 -8.91
CA GLN A 537 -20.31 -27.62 -7.51
C GLN A 537 -19.16 -27.84 -6.50
N GLN A 538 -17.91 -27.66 -6.94
CA GLN A 538 -16.72 -27.72 -6.11
C GLN A 538 -16.54 -26.44 -5.27
N PRO A 539 -15.86 -26.54 -4.11
CA PRO A 539 -15.36 -25.37 -3.39
C PRO A 539 -14.68 -24.37 -4.31
N LEU A 540 -15.02 -23.08 -4.20
CA LEU A 540 -14.29 -22.03 -4.93
C LEU A 540 -12.80 -22.04 -4.59
N GLY A 541 -11.97 -21.45 -5.45
CA GLY A 541 -10.53 -21.37 -5.26
C GLY A 541 -10.09 -20.06 -4.59
N GLY A 542 -9.11 -20.16 -3.69
CA GLY A 542 -8.38 -19.01 -3.16
C GLY A 542 -9.01 -18.28 -1.97
N LYS A 543 -8.17 -17.64 -1.16
CA LYS A 543 -8.54 -16.97 0.09
C LYS A 543 -9.60 -15.88 -0.09
N ALA A 544 -9.54 -15.13 -1.18
CA ALA A 544 -10.47 -14.01 -1.44
C ALA A 544 -11.94 -14.45 -1.58
N GLN A 545 -12.17 -15.68 -2.04
CA GLN A 545 -13.50 -16.29 -2.19
C GLN A 545 -13.81 -17.29 -1.07
N TYR A 546 -13.03 -17.29 0.01
CA TYR A 546 -13.13 -18.30 1.07
C TYR A 546 -13.05 -19.73 0.50
N GLY A 547 -12.09 -19.92 -0.41
CA GLY A 547 -11.95 -21.13 -1.22
C GLY A 547 -11.36 -22.33 -0.48
N GLY A 548 -11.51 -23.53 -1.04
CA GLY A 548 -10.88 -24.75 -0.53
C GLY A 548 -9.44 -24.91 -1.01
N GLN A 549 -8.67 -25.76 -0.32
CA GLN A 549 -7.38 -26.24 -0.79
C GLN A 549 -7.59 -27.21 -1.96
N ARG A 550 -6.71 -27.13 -2.95
CA ARG A 550 -6.71 -28.10 -4.05
C ARG A 550 -6.08 -29.39 -3.58
N PHE A 551 -6.84 -30.47 -3.61
CA PHE A 551 -6.35 -31.83 -3.46
C PHE A 551 -6.13 -32.40 -4.87
N GLY A 552 -4.88 -32.57 -5.27
CA GLY A 552 -4.50 -32.95 -6.62
C GLY A 552 -4.22 -34.44 -6.76
N GLU A 553 -3.81 -34.81 -7.98
CA GLU A 553 -3.50 -36.19 -8.34
C GLU A 553 -2.36 -36.78 -7.49
N MET A 554 -1.32 -35.99 -7.21
CA MET A 554 -0.19 -36.47 -6.38
C MET A 554 -0.61 -36.75 -4.94
N GLU A 555 -1.51 -35.94 -4.37
CA GLU A 555 -2.04 -36.19 -3.03
C GLU A 555 -3.00 -37.40 -3.00
N VAL A 556 -3.74 -37.64 -4.08
CA VAL A 556 -4.55 -38.87 -4.26
C VAL A 556 -3.65 -40.10 -4.24
N TRP A 557 -2.56 -40.10 -5.01
CA TRP A 557 -1.60 -41.22 -5.03
C TRP A 557 -1.01 -41.48 -3.66
N ALA A 558 -0.72 -40.44 -2.88
CA ALA A 558 -0.24 -40.58 -1.52
C ALA A 558 -1.25 -41.36 -0.65
N LEU A 559 -2.54 -41.02 -0.69
CA LEU A 559 -3.56 -41.75 0.07
C LEU A 559 -3.79 -43.18 -0.43
N GLN A 560 -3.71 -43.41 -1.74
CA GLN A 560 -3.80 -44.74 -2.33
C GLN A 560 -2.65 -45.64 -1.84
N ALA A 561 -1.42 -45.11 -1.77
CA ALA A 561 -0.26 -45.84 -1.28
C ALA A 561 -0.41 -46.28 0.19
N TYR A 562 -1.12 -45.50 1.00
CA TYR A 562 -1.45 -45.87 2.39
C TYR A 562 -2.65 -46.82 2.51
N GLY A 563 -3.41 -47.06 1.43
CA GLY A 563 -4.68 -47.80 1.49
C GLY A 563 -5.81 -47.06 2.19
N ALA A 564 -5.73 -45.73 2.30
CA ALA A 564 -6.70 -44.89 3.00
C ALA A 564 -7.97 -44.63 2.16
N ALA A 565 -8.70 -45.69 1.81
CA ALA A 565 -9.81 -45.67 0.87
C ALA A 565 -10.96 -44.73 1.31
N TYR A 566 -11.39 -44.83 2.58
CA TYR A 566 -12.47 -43.98 3.11
C TYR A 566 -12.10 -42.50 3.16
N THR A 567 -10.86 -42.17 3.57
CA THR A 567 -10.37 -40.79 3.58
C THR A 567 -10.32 -40.21 2.17
N LEU A 568 -9.86 -41.00 1.20
CA LEU A 568 -9.86 -40.59 -0.20
C LEU A 568 -11.29 -40.41 -0.74
N GLN A 569 -12.19 -41.33 -0.43
CA GLN A 569 -13.59 -41.26 -0.84
C GLN A 569 -14.26 -40.00 -0.30
N GLU A 570 -14.09 -39.70 1.00
CA GLU A 570 -14.62 -38.49 1.63
C GLU A 570 -14.11 -37.20 0.97
N LEU A 571 -12.80 -37.13 0.66
CA LEU A 571 -12.17 -35.98 0.02
C LEU A 571 -12.68 -35.74 -1.40
N LEU A 572 -12.96 -36.82 -2.15
CA LEU A 572 -13.45 -36.75 -3.54
C LEU A 572 -14.96 -36.54 -3.65
N THR A 573 -15.75 -36.83 -2.61
CA THR A 573 -17.22 -36.71 -2.63
C THR A 573 -17.71 -35.60 -1.70
N ILE A 574 -17.89 -35.91 -0.43
CA ILE A 574 -18.57 -35.13 0.61
C ILE A 574 -17.86 -33.80 0.88
N LYS A 575 -16.52 -33.78 0.86
CA LYS A 575 -15.73 -32.55 1.06
C LYS A 575 -15.58 -31.71 -0.21
N SER A 576 -16.05 -32.21 -1.36
CA SER A 576 -15.93 -31.58 -2.68
C SER A 576 -17.32 -31.25 -3.24
N ASP A 577 -17.84 -32.09 -4.12
CA ASP A 577 -18.90 -31.79 -5.08
C ASP A 577 -20.10 -32.76 -5.02
N ASP A 578 -20.16 -33.61 -3.99
CA ASP A 578 -21.43 -34.30 -3.64
C ASP A 578 -22.35 -33.34 -2.87
N ILE A 579 -23.34 -32.80 -3.57
CA ILE A 579 -24.29 -31.80 -3.04
C ILE A 579 -25.15 -32.36 -1.91
N GLN A 580 -25.62 -33.60 -2.05
CA GLN A 580 -26.48 -34.23 -1.05
C GLN A 580 -25.65 -34.75 0.11
N GLY A 581 -24.54 -35.42 -0.20
CA GLY A 581 -23.61 -35.97 0.79
C GLY A 581 -23.06 -34.89 1.72
N ARG A 582 -22.62 -33.74 1.21
CA ARG A 582 -22.09 -32.65 2.05
C ARG A 582 -23.11 -32.10 3.05
N THR A 583 -24.38 -32.00 2.65
CA THR A 583 -25.45 -31.46 3.50
C THR A 583 -25.79 -32.45 4.61
N LYS A 584 -26.01 -33.72 4.24
CA LYS A 584 -26.25 -34.80 5.20
C LYS A 584 -25.09 -34.97 6.17
N SER A 585 -23.85 -34.89 5.68
CA SER A 585 -22.65 -35.01 6.50
C SER A 585 -22.53 -33.88 7.51
N TYR A 586 -22.85 -32.65 7.11
CA TYR A 586 -22.87 -31.53 8.05
C TYR A 586 -23.92 -31.74 9.14
N GLU A 587 -25.13 -32.15 8.78
CA GLU A 587 -26.18 -32.47 9.76
C GLU A 587 -25.78 -33.62 10.70
N ALA A 588 -25.18 -34.68 10.16
CA ALA A 588 -24.70 -35.82 10.94
C ALA A 588 -23.63 -35.39 11.94
N ILE A 589 -22.63 -34.61 11.51
CA ILE A 589 -21.58 -34.07 12.40
C ILE A 589 -22.19 -33.21 13.52
N VAL A 590 -23.19 -32.37 13.20
CA VAL A 590 -23.87 -31.53 14.21
C VAL A 590 -24.67 -32.38 15.20
N LYS A 591 -25.28 -33.47 14.74
CA LYS A 591 -26.02 -34.43 15.58
C LYS A 591 -25.11 -35.37 16.38
N GLY A 592 -23.83 -35.46 16.01
CA GLY A 592 -22.87 -36.40 16.61
C GLY A 592 -22.87 -37.79 15.95
N ASP A 593 -23.56 -37.95 14.82
CA ASP A 593 -23.60 -39.19 14.04
C ASP A 593 -22.41 -39.23 13.06
N MET A 594 -21.75 -40.38 12.94
CA MET A 594 -20.59 -40.58 12.06
C MET A 594 -20.88 -41.45 10.83
N GLU A 595 -22.14 -41.88 10.65
CA GLU A 595 -22.53 -42.64 9.46
C GLU A 595 -22.74 -41.68 8.29
N ILE A 596 -21.91 -41.84 7.26
CA ILE A 596 -21.97 -41.02 6.06
C ILE A 596 -21.95 -41.95 4.85
N ASP A 597 -23.01 -41.87 4.04
CA ASP A 597 -23.09 -42.58 2.76
C ASP A 597 -22.75 -41.62 1.61
N PRO A 598 -21.58 -41.76 0.96
CA PRO A 598 -21.16 -40.89 -0.13
C PRO A 598 -21.94 -41.19 -1.41
N GLY A 599 -22.47 -40.15 -2.03
CA GLY A 599 -23.10 -40.23 -3.35
C GLY A 599 -22.10 -40.15 -4.50
N THR A 600 -22.63 -39.95 -5.71
CA THR A 600 -21.82 -39.71 -6.92
C THR A 600 -21.39 -38.24 -7.01
N PRO A 601 -20.09 -37.94 -7.24
CA PRO A 601 -19.62 -36.57 -7.49
C PRO A 601 -20.35 -35.90 -8.66
N GLU A 602 -20.65 -34.61 -8.51
CA GLU A 602 -21.30 -33.84 -9.58
C GLU A 602 -20.37 -33.68 -10.80
N SER A 603 -19.05 -33.62 -10.61
CA SER A 603 -18.10 -33.57 -11.73
C SER A 603 -18.22 -34.79 -12.65
N PHE A 604 -18.55 -35.96 -12.10
CA PHE A 604 -18.80 -37.17 -12.89
C PHE A 604 -20.13 -37.07 -13.64
N ASN A 605 -21.16 -36.48 -13.01
CA ASN A 605 -22.44 -36.24 -13.66
C ASN A 605 -22.30 -35.28 -14.85
N VAL A 606 -21.55 -34.19 -14.67
CA VAL A 606 -21.23 -33.22 -15.72
C VAL A 606 -20.50 -33.91 -16.87
N LEU A 607 -19.46 -34.71 -16.59
CA LEU A 607 -18.74 -35.47 -17.61
C LEU A 607 -19.67 -36.38 -18.44
N VAL A 608 -20.55 -37.13 -17.78
CA VAL A 608 -21.51 -38.00 -18.48
C VAL A 608 -22.42 -37.18 -19.39
N ARG A 609 -22.92 -36.02 -18.92
CA ARG A 609 -23.75 -35.12 -19.74
C ARG A 609 -22.99 -34.51 -20.90
N GLU A 610 -21.72 -34.14 -20.71
CA GLU A 610 -20.86 -33.65 -21.77
C GLU A 610 -20.62 -34.72 -22.85
N MET A 611 -20.36 -35.97 -22.46
CA MET A 611 -20.23 -37.08 -23.42
C MET A 611 -21.54 -37.37 -24.16
N GLN A 612 -22.68 -37.36 -23.46
CA GLN A 612 -24.00 -37.51 -24.08
C GLN A 612 -24.31 -36.36 -25.07
N SER A 613 -23.84 -35.14 -24.80
CA SER A 613 -24.00 -34.01 -25.71
C SER A 613 -23.24 -34.17 -27.03
N LEU A 614 -22.21 -35.03 -27.05
CA LEU A 614 -21.48 -35.45 -28.25
C LEU A 614 -22.19 -36.60 -28.99
N CYS A 615 -23.43 -36.92 -28.61
CA CYS A 615 -24.20 -38.06 -29.12
C CYS A 615 -23.59 -39.43 -28.82
N LEU A 616 -22.77 -39.54 -27.76
CA LEU A 616 -22.29 -40.82 -27.26
C LEU A 616 -23.30 -41.38 -26.25
N ASP A 617 -23.71 -42.63 -26.43
CA ASP A 617 -24.59 -43.31 -25.48
C ASP A 617 -23.77 -43.80 -24.27
N VAL A 618 -23.74 -42.97 -23.22
CA VAL A 618 -23.06 -43.27 -21.95
C VAL A 618 -24.13 -43.51 -20.89
N ILE A 619 -24.22 -44.75 -20.42
CA ILE A 619 -25.18 -45.18 -19.39
C ILE A 619 -24.43 -45.38 -18.07
N LYS A 620 -24.95 -44.81 -16.99
CA LYS A 620 -24.45 -45.11 -15.64
C LYS A 620 -24.97 -46.50 -15.25
N LEU A 621 -24.06 -47.45 -15.11
CA LEU A 621 -24.39 -48.73 -14.51
C LEU A 621 -24.65 -48.48 -13.01
N LEU A 622 -25.91 -48.60 -12.58
CA LEU A 622 -26.22 -48.77 -11.16
C LEU A 622 -25.54 -50.07 -10.72
N LYS A 623 -24.96 -50.06 -9.51
CA LYS A 623 -24.27 -51.19 -8.87
C LYS A 623 -24.91 -52.50 -9.31
N ALA A 624 -24.16 -53.34 -10.04
CA ALA A 624 -24.58 -54.71 -10.30
C ALA A 624 -24.83 -55.34 -8.92
N GLU A 625 -26.07 -55.76 -8.67
CA GLU A 625 -26.31 -56.80 -7.66
C GLU A 625 -25.33 -57.93 -7.99
N SER A 626 -24.61 -58.35 -6.97
CA SER A 626 -23.58 -59.38 -7.03
C SER A 626 -23.99 -60.51 -7.96
N ALA A 627 -23.25 -60.67 -9.07
CA ALA A 627 -23.30 -61.86 -9.89
C ALA A 627 -22.66 -63.02 -9.11
N THR A 628 -23.44 -63.59 -8.20
CA THR A 628 -23.25 -64.91 -7.58
C THR A 628 -24.67 -65.47 -7.45
N ASP A 629 -24.88 -66.67 -8.00
CA ASP A 629 -26.10 -67.50 -7.96
C ASP A 629 -26.83 -67.70 -9.31
N ALA A 630 -26.10 -67.86 -10.42
CA ALA A 630 -26.69 -68.36 -11.68
C ALA A 630 -25.84 -69.40 -12.43
N ASP A 631 -24.93 -70.10 -11.73
CA ASP A 631 -24.07 -71.16 -12.30
C ASP A 631 -24.08 -72.46 -11.46
N GLU A 632 -25.18 -72.75 -10.76
CA GLU A 632 -25.44 -74.07 -10.16
C GLU A 632 -26.89 -74.46 -10.46
N ASP A 633 -27.16 -74.98 -11.66
CA ASP A 633 -28.27 -75.92 -11.93
C ASP A 633 -28.21 -76.41 -13.39
N ILE A 634 -27.10 -77.05 -13.75
CA ILE A 634 -27.06 -77.97 -14.90
C ILE A 634 -26.30 -79.23 -14.47
N THR A 635 -26.98 -80.14 -13.75
CA THR A 635 -26.79 -81.60 -13.83
C THR A 635 -27.84 -82.33 -12.98
N GLU A 636 -28.44 -83.38 -13.57
CA GLU A 636 -29.25 -84.47 -12.98
C GLU A 636 -30.76 -84.22 -12.75
N ASP A 637 -31.58 -84.39 -13.82
CA ASP A 637 -32.34 -85.63 -14.13
C ASP A 637 -33.08 -85.52 -15.48
#